data_AF-A0A2N3A4X2-F1
#
_entry.id   AF-A0A2N3A4X2-F1
#
_cell.length_a   1.000
_cell.length_b   1.000
_cell.length_c   1.000
_cell.angle_alpha   90.00
_cell.angle_beta   90.00
_cell.angle_gamma   90.00
#
_symmetry.space_group_name_H-M   'P 1'
#
loop_
_entity.id
_entity.type
_entity.pdbx_description
1 polymer ?
#
loop_
_entity_poly.entity_id
_entity_poly.type
_entity_poly.pdbx_seq_one_letter_code
_entity_poly.pdbx_strand_id
1 'polypeptide(L)'
;KKFLAEGTWGNIATLDPPLSPMLWTSIATGKRADQHGILGFVEPSADNKGVKPVSSTSRKVKAIWNILNQQGMKSNVVGWWPSHPAEPINGVMVSNFYQHCGVKYGDEWPLLKGVVHPERLHDEMASLRVHPVELTMAHVLPFVPNARKIDIDKDQRLFAVSKVLSHCASIHNAATYLMEEEEWDFMAVYHDAIDHFSHLAMKYHPPQMKGLSDEDYKNYKHVVTGGYLFHDMMLERMLNLIDDDTTVMIISDHGFHSDHLRPTSLPDEPAAPAHEHRPYGIFAIKGPNIKKGEQVFGASIIDVTPTLLALYGLPIGKDMEGKPLVECFTENPFLEHIESWEKVDGIHGMHDKNLQEDKWANQEALDQLVELGYIEKPDENQAKAVENAKNESKFYLARNLIDGNKIDKAIPILEELIITDKKAFRFYEKLAVCYMNKKMFKECEQLLLDARKNIEVEKIPPLVDFYEADLYARTNRLNLAFKKFSELEMKFPQSASIQIELAKIEHSKQNWREAEIFYAKATEIDPGNSVARHGLGLCKLRQDKPEEALIEFFTVIEHTYFYPQCHYHIAEALVQLEKYSEAAQAFELTLTMAPKMTRARKWLIDIYENYLNDNEKVILHKEKVKEASKGDIVVVSGLPRSGTSMMMQMLTEGGLTALVDENREADKNNPKGYYEYEPVKRLANDNSWMHLASGKVIKVIAQLLPSLPPNFNYKIIFMQREMDEVLVSQQVMLGKKKEKAEKTFSLPLAETYKKQIEKTNTWLDSQPNIDILPINYADVMSHPEIEAEKINTFLGNTLSQEKMVKIVDPNLYRSKISLKK
;
A
#
# COMPACT_ATOMS: atom_id res chain seq x y z
N LYS A 1 5.12 -7.28 -29.64
CA LYS A 1 6.29 -7.84 -28.88
C LYS A 1 7.64 -7.25 -29.28
N LYS A 2 7.85 -6.81 -30.53
CA LYS A 2 9.13 -6.22 -30.98
C LYS A 2 9.59 -5.04 -30.11
N PHE A 3 8.70 -4.08 -29.83
CA PHE A 3 9.01 -2.91 -28.99
C PHE A 3 9.56 -3.31 -27.61
N LEU A 4 8.90 -4.26 -26.93
CA LEU A 4 9.32 -4.73 -25.60
C LEU A 4 10.66 -5.47 -25.63
N ALA A 5 10.95 -6.22 -26.69
CA ALA A 5 12.22 -6.93 -26.82
C ALA A 5 13.41 -5.98 -27.05
N GLU A 6 13.15 -4.83 -27.69
CA GLU A 6 14.14 -3.81 -28.01
C GLU A 6 14.20 -2.68 -26.97
N GLY A 7 13.38 -2.73 -25.93
CA GLY A 7 13.28 -1.72 -24.88
C GLY A 7 13.24 -2.31 -23.48
N THR A 8 12.96 -1.47 -22.51
CA THR A 8 12.74 -1.82 -21.10
C THR A 8 11.26 -1.68 -20.76
N TRP A 9 10.71 -2.59 -19.95
CA TRP A 9 9.27 -2.58 -19.66
C TRP A 9 8.91 -3.17 -18.30
N GLY A 10 7.70 -2.90 -17.81
CA GLY A 10 7.24 -3.45 -16.54
C GLY A 10 5.84 -2.97 -16.17
N ASN A 11 5.39 -3.39 -14.98
CA ASN A 11 4.18 -2.85 -14.39
C ASN A 11 4.47 -1.49 -13.75
N ILE A 12 3.50 -0.59 -13.83
CA ILE A 12 3.55 0.71 -13.16
C ILE A 12 2.36 0.81 -12.19
N ALA A 13 2.61 1.14 -10.93
CA ALA A 13 1.60 1.24 -9.90
C ALA A 13 0.77 2.52 -10.08
N THR A 14 -0.55 2.37 -10.01
CA THR A 14 -1.51 3.49 -10.03
C THR A 14 -1.55 4.24 -8.68
N LEU A 15 -2.29 5.35 -8.61
CA LEU A 15 -2.57 6.07 -7.36
C LEU A 15 -4.03 5.87 -6.93
N ASP A 16 -4.32 6.05 -5.64
CA ASP A 16 -5.70 6.12 -5.13
C ASP A 16 -6.13 7.59 -4.91
N PRO A 17 -7.34 8.00 -5.33
CA PRO A 17 -8.29 7.24 -6.16
C PRO A 17 -7.83 7.13 -7.63
N PRO A 18 -8.17 6.04 -8.34
CA PRO A 18 -7.76 5.83 -9.73
C PRO A 18 -8.66 6.59 -10.71
N LEU A 19 -8.65 7.93 -10.65
CA LEU A 19 -9.45 8.79 -11.52
C LEU A 19 -8.56 9.41 -12.61
N SER A 20 -8.88 9.17 -13.88
CA SER A 20 -8.09 9.60 -15.04
C SER A 20 -7.59 11.06 -14.98
N PRO A 21 -8.42 12.10 -14.69
CA PRO A 21 -7.92 13.47 -14.61
C PRO A 21 -6.87 13.68 -13.50
N MET A 22 -6.94 12.92 -12.40
CA MET A 22 -5.94 12.96 -11.34
C MET A 22 -4.66 12.21 -11.74
N LEU A 23 -4.81 11.02 -12.32
CA LEU A 23 -3.70 10.15 -12.71
C LEU A 23 -2.86 10.78 -13.84
N TRP A 24 -3.50 11.23 -14.92
CA TRP A 24 -2.80 11.84 -16.07
C TRP A 24 -2.18 13.21 -15.74
N THR A 25 -2.75 13.94 -14.78
CA THR A 25 -2.08 15.13 -14.22
C THR A 25 -0.87 14.75 -13.37
N SER A 26 -0.96 13.66 -12.58
CA SER A 26 0.16 13.17 -11.78
C SER A 26 1.31 12.68 -12.68
N ILE A 27 1.00 11.99 -13.77
CA ILE A 27 1.97 11.56 -14.81
C ILE A 27 2.69 12.77 -15.40
N ALA A 28 1.93 13.81 -15.78
CA ALA A 28 2.47 15.00 -16.44
C ALA A 28 3.27 15.93 -15.51
N THR A 29 3.14 15.79 -14.19
CA THR A 29 3.72 16.74 -13.22
C THR A 29 4.71 16.09 -12.25
N GLY A 30 4.69 14.77 -12.09
CA GLY A 30 5.47 14.05 -11.06
C GLY A 30 4.98 14.31 -9.63
N LYS A 31 3.78 14.87 -9.47
CA LYS A 31 3.22 15.32 -8.20
C LYS A 31 1.88 14.66 -7.94
N ARG A 32 1.45 14.61 -6.66
CA ARG A 32 0.14 14.08 -6.26
C ARG A 32 -0.95 15.15 -6.34
N ALA A 33 -2.21 14.73 -6.22
CA ALA A 33 -3.37 15.58 -6.31
C ALA A 33 -3.46 16.68 -5.23
N ASP A 34 -2.94 16.43 -4.03
CA ASP A 34 -2.81 17.46 -3.00
C ASP A 34 -1.88 18.61 -3.40
N GLN A 35 -0.99 18.40 -4.38
CA GLN A 35 -0.07 19.41 -4.91
C GLN A 35 -0.58 20.01 -6.23
N HIS A 36 -0.94 19.19 -7.22
CA HIS A 36 -1.37 19.69 -8.53
C HIS A 36 -2.80 20.25 -8.55
N GLY A 37 -3.63 19.90 -7.58
CA GLY A 37 -4.93 20.53 -7.34
C GLY A 37 -6.10 20.01 -8.17
N ILE A 38 -5.89 18.99 -9.01
CA ILE A 38 -6.98 18.30 -9.73
C ILE A 38 -7.52 17.21 -8.81
N LEU A 39 -8.77 17.35 -8.37
CA LEU A 39 -9.36 16.52 -7.32
C LEU A 39 -10.57 15.70 -7.79
N GLY A 40 -10.72 15.45 -9.09
CA GLY A 40 -11.84 14.69 -9.64
C GLY A 40 -12.15 15.08 -11.08
N PHE A 41 -13.35 14.75 -11.56
CA PHE A 41 -13.83 15.09 -12.90
C PHE A 41 -14.44 16.49 -13.01
N VAL A 42 -14.97 17.01 -11.90
CA VAL A 42 -15.66 18.30 -11.85
C VAL A 42 -15.22 19.11 -10.63
N GLU A 43 -15.38 20.41 -10.72
CA GLU A 43 -15.15 21.35 -9.63
C GLU A 43 -16.21 22.46 -9.61
N PRO A 44 -16.39 23.18 -8.50
CA PRO A 44 -17.21 24.38 -8.47
C PRO A 44 -16.73 25.43 -9.48
N SER A 45 -17.67 26.10 -10.16
CA SER A 45 -17.35 27.25 -11.00
C SER A 45 -16.74 28.39 -10.16
N ALA A 46 -15.93 29.24 -10.80
CA ALA A 46 -15.24 30.34 -10.11
C ALA A 46 -16.19 31.31 -9.38
N ASP A 47 -17.41 31.49 -9.89
CA ASP A 47 -18.47 32.30 -9.26
C ASP A 47 -19.29 31.55 -8.20
N ASN A 48 -19.00 30.26 -7.95
CA ASN A 48 -19.76 29.34 -7.09
C ASN A 48 -21.25 29.24 -7.45
N LYS A 49 -21.63 29.48 -8.71
CA LYS A 49 -23.03 29.37 -9.19
C LYS A 49 -23.32 28.09 -9.98
N GLY A 50 -22.37 27.18 -10.05
CA GLY A 50 -22.56 25.89 -10.73
C GLY A 50 -21.32 25.02 -10.62
N VAL A 51 -21.31 23.94 -11.39
CA VAL A 51 -20.18 23.02 -11.52
C VAL A 51 -19.62 23.13 -12.94
N LYS A 52 -18.33 22.85 -13.08
CA LYS A 52 -17.64 22.78 -14.38
C LYS A 52 -16.72 21.56 -14.40
N PRO A 53 -16.35 21.02 -15.58
CA PRO A 53 -15.33 19.99 -15.65
C PRO A 53 -13.98 20.55 -15.20
N VAL A 54 -13.10 19.69 -14.68
CA VAL A 54 -11.72 20.08 -14.45
C VAL A 54 -11.01 20.35 -15.79
N SER A 55 -10.16 21.36 -15.81
CA SER A 55 -9.58 21.92 -17.03
C SER A 55 -8.07 22.15 -16.86
N SER A 56 -7.40 22.61 -17.91
CA SER A 56 -5.99 23.02 -17.83
C SER A 56 -5.79 24.17 -16.82
N THR A 57 -6.78 25.05 -16.64
CA THR A 57 -6.71 26.17 -15.68
C THR A 57 -6.90 25.74 -14.22
N SER A 58 -7.49 24.56 -13.99
CA SER A 58 -7.62 23.96 -12.65
C SER A 58 -6.28 23.49 -12.08
N ARG A 59 -5.30 23.17 -12.95
CA ARG A 59 -3.97 22.66 -12.56
C ARG A 59 -3.13 23.78 -11.93
N LYS A 60 -2.59 23.52 -10.73
CA LYS A 60 -1.85 24.52 -9.93
C LYS A 60 -0.34 24.52 -10.14
N VAL A 61 0.18 23.55 -10.88
CA VAL A 61 1.61 23.27 -11.04
C VAL A 61 1.95 23.04 -12.51
N LYS A 62 3.22 23.24 -12.86
CA LYS A 62 3.72 23.03 -14.21
C LYS A 62 3.72 21.55 -14.57
N ALA A 63 3.21 21.23 -15.76
CA ALA A 63 3.41 19.94 -16.40
C ALA A 63 4.75 19.90 -17.14
N ILE A 64 5.16 18.72 -17.60
CA ILE A 64 6.43 18.51 -18.30
C ILE A 64 6.59 19.44 -19.51
N TRP A 65 5.56 19.58 -20.35
CA TRP A 65 5.61 20.50 -21.50
C TRP A 65 5.74 21.96 -21.07
N ASN A 66 5.22 22.36 -19.90
CA ASN A 66 5.42 23.71 -19.38
C ASN A 66 6.88 23.92 -18.92
N ILE A 67 7.50 22.88 -18.33
CA ILE A 67 8.91 22.90 -17.93
C ILE A 67 9.82 22.96 -19.17
N LEU A 68 9.57 22.13 -20.18
CA LEU A 68 10.32 22.12 -21.44
C LEU A 68 10.16 23.47 -22.18
N ASN A 69 8.96 24.05 -22.15
CA ASN A 69 8.72 25.39 -22.68
C ASN A 69 9.61 26.45 -22.02
N GLN A 70 9.83 26.39 -20.70
CA GLN A 70 10.75 27.31 -20.01
C GLN A 70 12.21 27.16 -20.45
N GLN A 71 12.56 25.98 -20.98
CA GLN A 71 13.88 25.70 -21.56
C GLN A 71 13.95 26.01 -23.06
N GLY A 72 12.89 26.60 -23.64
CA GLY A 72 12.84 26.98 -25.05
C GLY A 72 12.58 25.81 -26.01
N MET A 73 12.27 24.61 -25.48
CA MET A 73 11.96 23.44 -26.30
C MET A 73 10.55 23.51 -26.88
N LYS A 74 10.34 22.86 -28.02
CA LYS A 74 9.06 22.74 -28.71
C LYS A 74 8.33 21.49 -28.26
N SER A 75 7.10 21.63 -27.78
CA SER A 75 6.26 20.53 -27.34
C SER A 75 4.99 20.44 -28.18
N ASN A 76 4.70 19.24 -28.69
CA ASN A 76 3.42 18.89 -29.29
C ASN A 76 2.64 18.01 -28.30
N VAL A 77 1.42 18.42 -27.93
CA VAL A 77 0.57 17.72 -26.95
C VAL A 77 -0.83 17.51 -27.54
N VAL A 78 -1.25 16.26 -27.70
CA VAL A 78 -2.50 15.89 -28.38
C VAL A 78 -3.39 15.07 -27.45
N GLY A 79 -4.60 15.55 -27.19
CA GLY A 79 -5.65 14.85 -26.45
C GLY A 79 -5.44 14.75 -24.94
N TRP A 80 -4.33 15.25 -24.39
CA TRP A 80 -3.96 15.01 -22.98
C TRP A 80 -5.05 15.46 -21.99
N TRP A 81 -5.37 14.67 -20.96
CA TRP A 81 -6.45 15.02 -20.02
C TRP A 81 -5.91 15.54 -18.67
N PRO A 82 -6.34 16.72 -18.17
CA PRO A 82 -7.09 17.79 -18.85
C PRO A 82 -6.16 18.77 -19.54
N SER A 83 -6.49 19.14 -20.77
CA SER A 83 -5.72 20.11 -21.58
C SER A 83 -6.58 21.20 -22.21
N HIS A 84 -7.92 21.15 -22.09
CA HIS A 84 -8.77 22.25 -22.51
C HIS A 84 -8.85 23.34 -21.42
N PRO A 85 -8.82 24.64 -21.76
CA PRO A 85 -8.43 25.19 -23.06
C PRO A 85 -6.94 24.94 -23.36
N ALA A 86 -6.61 24.74 -24.64
CA ALA A 86 -5.26 24.48 -25.12
C ALA A 86 -4.30 25.58 -24.63
N GLU A 87 -3.21 25.16 -23.97
CA GLU A 87 -2.21 26.05 -23.40
C GLU A 87 -1.33 26.68 -24.50
N PRO A 88 -0.98 27.97 -24.38
CA PRO A 88 -0.14 28.67 -25.36
C PRO A 88 1.35 28.32 -25.22
N ILE A 89 1.68 27.04 -25.39
CA ILE A 89 3.04 26.53 -25.36
C ILE A 89 3.80 26.83 -26.66
N ASN A 90 5.12 26.74 -26.61
CA ASN A 90 6.02 26.74 -27.75
C ASN A 90 5.90 25.38 -28.44
N GLY A 91 5.23 25.34 -29.59
CA GLY A 91 4.80 24.11 -30.26
C GLY A 91 3.28 24.10 -30.42
N VAL A 92 2.67 22.92 -30.39
CA VAL A 92 1.24 22.73 -30.68
C VAL A 92 0.54 22.03 -29.52
N MET A 93 -0.65 22.52 -29.14
CA MET A 93 -1.54 21.81 -28.22
C MET A 93 -2.92 21.61 -28.87
N VAL A 94 -3.33 20.35 -28.96
CA VAL A 94 -4.67 19.92 -29.37
C VAL A 94 -5.35 19.34 -28.13
N SER A 95 -6.38 20.01 -27.62
CA SER A 95 -6.95 19.71 -26.31
C SER A 95 -7.77 18.42 -26.30
N ASN A 96 -8.05 17.87 -25.12
CA ASN A 96 -8.88 16.68 -24.91
C ASN A 96 -10.37 16.83 -25.33
N PHE A 97 -10.78 17.97 -25.87
CA PHE A 97 -12.12 18.19 -26.43
C PHE A 97 -12.17 18.04 -27.96
N TYR A 98 -11.01 17.86 -28.60
CA TYR A 98 -10.86 17.88 -30.04
C TYR A 98 -11.71 16.84 -30.78
N GLN A 99 -11.67 15.60 -30.29
CA GLN A 99 -12.28 14.45 -30.93
C GLN A 99 -13.79 14.31 -30.70
N HIS A 100 -14.40 15.18 -29.88
CA HIS A 100 -15.80 15.04 -29.48
C HIS A 100 -16.77 15.52 -30.56
N CYS A 101 -17.67 14.60 -30.95
CA CYS A 101 -18.72 14.85 -31.93
C CYS A 101 -20.10 14.91 -31.26
N GLY A 102 -20.61 16.14 -31.02
CA GLY A 102 -21.95 16.39 -30.48
C GLY A 102 -23.03 16.70 -31.53
N VAL A 103 -22.68 16.75 -32.82
CA VAL A 103 -23.59 17.16 -33.90
C VAL A 103 -24.05 15.98 -34.76
N LYS A 104 -25.13 16.16 -35.54
CA LYS A 104 -25.60 15.13 -36.48
C LYS A 104 -24.76 15.14 -37.75
N TYR A 105 -24.69 13.98 -38.41
CA TYR A 105 -23.98 13.86 -39.67
C TYR A 105 -24.57 14.81 -40.73
N GLY A 106 -23.71 15.58 -41.38
CA GLY A 106 -24.07 16.58 -42.39
C GLY A 106 -24.37 17.98 -41.84
N ASP A 107 -24.49 18.14 -40.52
CA ASP A 107 -24.50 19.46 -39.89
C ASP A 107 -23.07 20.02 -39.81
N GLU A 108 -22.95 21.34 -39.67
CA GLU A 108 -21.66 22.00 -39.49
C GLU A 108 -21.02 21.55 -38.15
N TRP A 109 -19.80 21.04 -38.22
CA TRP A 109 -19.03 20.60 -37.05
C TRP A 109 -17.75 21.43 -36.91
N PRO A 110 -17.84 22.68 -36.42
CA PRO A 110 -16.64 23.49 -36.18
C PRO A 110 -15.88 22.98 -34.95
N LEU A 111 -14.62 23.37 -34.80
CA LEU A 111 -13.91 23.20 -33.54
C LEU A 111 -14.41 24.22 -32.52
N LEU A 112 -14.45 23.81 -31.24
CA LEU A 112 -14.69 24.75 -30.16
C LEU A 112 -13.49 25.69 -29.99
N LYS A 113 -13.75 26.93 -29.57
CA LYS A 113 -12.69 27.90 -29.32
C LYS A 113 -11.73 27.39 -28.25
N GLY A 114 -10.43 27.54 -28.49
CA GLY A 114 -9.39 27.12 -27.55
C GLY A 114 -9.17 25.60 -27.51
N VAL A 115 -9.65 24.85 -28.51
CA VAL A 115 -9.29 23.43 -28.69
C VAL A 115 -7.90 23.27 -29.29
N VAL A 116 -7.46 24.21 -30.14
CA VAL A 116 -6.16 24.13 -30.82
C VAL A 116 -5.35 25.39 -30.53
N HIS A 117 -4.08 25.21 -30.20
CA HIS A 117 -3.07 26.25 -30.22
C HIS A 117 -1.87 25.75 -31.03
N PRO A 118 -1.27 26.55 -31.93
CA PRO A 118 -1.65 27.91 -32.30
C PRO A 118 -2.89 27.93 -33.23
N GLU A 119 -3.59 29.07 -33.24
CA GLU A 119 -4.83 29.28 -34.04
C GLU A 119 -4.64 29.01 -35.53
N ARG A 120 -3.41 29.17 -36.07
CA ARG A 120 -3.12 28.88 -37.49
C ARG A 120 -3.42 27.43 -37.91
N LEU A 121 -3.47 26.50 -36.96
CA LEU A 121 -3.74 25.08 -37.21
C LEU A 121 -5.22 24.73 -37.05
N HIS A 122 -6.09 25.69 -36.73
CA HIS A 122 -7.50 25.44 -36.45
C HIS A 122 -8.19 24.67 -37.60
N ASP A 123 -8.15 25.21 -38.82
CA ASP A 123 -8.89 24.62 -39.95
C ASP A 123 -8.32 23.28 -40.40
N GLU A 124 -6.98 23.15 -40.35
CA GLU A 124 -6.31 21.90 -40.67
C GLU A 124 -6.71 20.80 -39.68
N MET A 125 -6.61 21.08 -38.37
CA MET A 125 -7.05 20.15 -37.33
C MET A 125 -8.54 19.83 -37.47
N ALA A 126 -9.40 20.80 -37.77
CA ALA A 126 -10.82 20.54 -37.97
C ALA A 126 -11.07 19.51 -39.08
N SER A 127 -10.29 19.57 -40.17
CA SER A 127 -10.41 18.68 -41.33
C SER A 127 -9.94 17.24 -41.09
N LEU A 128 -9.11 17.01 -40.07
CA LEU A 128 -8.55 15.70 -39.73
C LEU A 128 -9.45 14.86 -38.82
N ARG A 129 -10.57 15.41 -38.36
CA ARG A 129 -11.54 14.70 -37.52
C ARG A 129 -12.40 13.74 -38.34
N VAL A 130 -12.64 12.57 -37.76
CA VAL A 130 -13.49 11.53 -38.34
C VAL A 130 -14.83 11.54 -37.63
N HIS A 131 -15.92 11.68 -38.39
CA HIS A 131 -17.26 11.63 -37.82
C HIS A 131 -17.71 10.16 -37.63
N PRO A 132 -18.37 9.77 -36.52
CA PRO A 132 -18.75 8.37 -36.26
C PRO A 132 -19.53 7.70 -37.41
N VAL A 133 -20.39 8.45 -38.09
CA VAL A 133 -21.23 7.98 -39.22
C VAL A 133 -20.43 7.75 -40.53
N GLU A 134 -19.22 8.30 -40.66
CA GLU A 134 -18.33 8.02 -41.80
C GLU A 134 -17.77 6.58 -41.73
N LEU A 135 -17.76 5.99 -40.53
CA LEU A 135 -17.30 4.63 -40.35
C LEU A 135 -18.32 3.63 -40.90
N THR A 136 -17.91 2.92 -41.95
CA THR A 136 -18.69 1.83 -42.49
C THR A 136 -18.68 0.59 -41.59
N MET A 137 -19.64 -0.31 -41.81
CA MET A 137 -19.70 -1.62 -41.15
C MET A 137 -18.39 -2.43 -41.30
N ALA A 138 -17.61 -2.21 -42.36
CA ALA A 138 -16.32 -2.88 -42.54
C ALA A 138 -15.31 -2.54 -41.43
N HIS A 139 -15.37 -1.33 -40.88
CA HIS A 139 -14.53 -0.89 -39.76
C HIS A 139 -14.97 -1.50 -38.42
N VAL A 140 -16.26 -1.82 -38.26
CA VAL A 140 -16.85 -2.36 -37.01
C VAL A 140 -16.74 -3.88 -36.94
N LEU A 141 -16.80 -4.59 -38.07
CA LEU A 141 -16.75 -6.06 -38.12
C LEU A 141 -15.55 -6.71 -37.41
N PRO A 142 -14.32 -6.14 -37.43
CA PRO A 142 -13.20 -6.67 -36.67
C PRO A 142 -13.43 -6.70 -35.14
N PHE A 143 -14.28 -5.81 -34.63
CA PHE A 143 -14.62 -5.69 -33.21
C PHE A 143 -15.87 -6.50 -32.85
N VAL A 144 -16.86 -6.50 -33.74
CA VAL A 144 -18.15 -7.18 -33.58
C VAL A 144 -18.47 -7.98 -34.85
N PRO A 145 -17.98 -9.23 -34.98
CA PRO A 145 -18.10 -10.00 -36.22
C PRO A 145 -19.55 -10.28 -36.67
N ASN A 146 -20.49 -10.26 -35.72
CA ASN A 146 -21.93 -10.45 -36.02
C ASN A 146 -22.68 -9.13 -36.23
N ALA A 147 -22.01 -7.97 -36.32
CA ALA A 147 -22.66 -6.66 -36.35
C ALA A 147 -23.78 -6.53 -37.40
N ARG A 148 -23.65 -7.19 -38.55
CA ARG A 148 -24.69 -7.21 -39.61
C ARG A 148 -26.04 -7.83 -39.19
N LYS A 149 -26.06 -8.61 -38.11
CA LYS A 149 -27.25 -9.28 -37.58
C LYS A 149 -27.88 -8.52 -36.42
N ILE A 150 -27.21 -7.46 -35.95
CA ILE A 150 -27.64 -6.67 -34.81
C ILE A 150 -28.42 -5.47 -35.34
N ASP A 151 -29.60 -5.26 -34.77
CA ASP A 151 -30.45 -4.12 -35.07
C ASP A 151 -29.94 -2.89 -34.29
N ILE A 152 -29.32 -1.94 -35.00
CA ILE A 152 -28.66 -0.78 -34.38
C ILE A 152 -29.64 0.13 -33.63
N ASP A 153 -30.90 0.18 -34.04
CA ASP A 153 -31.93 0.97 -33.36
C ASP A 153 -32.27 0.38 -31.99
N LYS A 154 -32.03 -0.92 -31.79
CA LYS A 154 -32.25 -1.63 -30.53
C LYS A 154 -30.99 -1.82 -29.71
N ASP A 155 -29.82 -1.80 -30.34
CA ASP A 155 -28.54 -2.02 -29.69
C ASP A 155 -27.51 -0.93 -30.01
N GLN A 156 -27.52 0.10 -29.17
CA GLN A 156 -26.64 1.27 -29.30
C GLN A 156 -25.16 0.96 -29.03
N ARG A 157 -24.80 -0.24 -28.57
CA ARG A 157 -23.40 -0.63 -28.32
C ARG A 157 -22.57 -0.65 -29.60
N LEU A 158 -23.18 -1.00 -30.73
CA LEU A 158 -22.52 -0.91 -32.04
C LEU A 158 -22.15 0.53 -32.42
N PHE A 159 -23.05 1.47 -32.14
CA PHE A 159 -22.77 2.89 -32.35
C PHE A 159 -21.67 3.36 -31.39
N ALA A 160 -21.67 2.90 -30.14
CA ALA A 160 -20.61 3.20 -29.18
C ALA A 160 -19.22 2.75 -29.67
N VAL A 161 -19.10 1.54 -30.25
CA VAL A 161 -17.83 1.08 -30.87
C VAL A 161 -17.39 2.03 -31.98
N SER A 162 -18.32 2.48 -32.82
CA SER A 162 -18.02 3.42 -33.92
C SER A 162 -17.59 4.80 -33.40
N LYS A 163 -18.26 5.30 -32.35
CA LYS A 163 -17.90 6.55 -31.66
C LYS A 163 -16.46 6.47 -31.13
N VAL A 164 -16.12 5.42 -30.37
CA VAL A 164 -14.76 5.22 -29.83
C VAL A 164 -13.71 5.12 -30.96
N LEU A 165 -14.01 4.40 -32.05
CA LEU A 165 -13.11 4.31 -33.21
C LEU A 165 -12.86 5.67 -33.87
N SER A 166 -13.92 6.46 -34.09
CA SER A 166 -13.82 7.77 -34.74
C SER A 166 -13.05 8.78 -33.89
N HIS A 167 -13.24 8.74 -32.57
CA HIS A 167 -12.50 9.56 -31.62
C HIS A 167 -11.00 9.22 -31.64
N CYS A 168 -10.69 7.92 -31.56
CA CYS A 168 -9.32 7.41 -31.63
C CYS A 168 -8.62 7.80 -32.95
N ALA A 169 -9.31 7.63 -34.08
CA ALA A 169 -8.81 7.99 -35.39
C ALA A 169 -8.55 9.50 -35.50
N SER A 170 -9.43 10.34 -34.97
CA SER A 170 -9.25 11.81 -34.97
C SER A 170 -7.98 12.20 -34.22
N ILE A 171 -7.78 11.67 -33.00
CA ILE A 171 -6.57 11.92 -32.20
C ILE A 171 -5.30 11.44 -32.95
N HIS A 172 -5.35 10.24 -33.54
CA HIS A 172 -4.22 9.69 -34.27
C HIS A 172 -3.88 10.49 -35.54
N ASN A 173 -4.90 10.96 -36.28
CA ASN A 173 -4.71 11.82 -37.45
C ASN A 173 -4.03 13.13 -37.05
N ALA A 174 -4.49 13.80 -35.99
CA ALA A 174 -3.85 15.01 -35.48
C ALA A 174 -2.40 14.73 -35.04
N ALA A 175 -2.17 13.65 -34.29
CA ALA A 175 -0.84 13.30 -33.82
C ALA A 175 0.14 13.03 -34.97
N THR A 176 -0.24 12.21 -35.95
CA THR A 176 0.62 11.87 -37.08
C THR A 176 0.87 13.05 -38.01
N TYR A 177 -0.14 13.89 -38.26
CA TYR A 177 0.04 15.15 -38.99
C TYR A 177 1.09 16.04 -38.30
N LEU A 178 0.96 16.26 -36.98
CA LEU A 178 1.90 17.11 -36.24
C LEU A 178 3.31 16.52 -36.16
N MET A 179 3.45 15.20 -36.22
CA MET A 179 4.77 14.56 -36.29
C MET A 179 5.45 14.77 -37.66
N GLU A 180 4.67 14.92 -38.73
CA GLU A 180 5.18 15.11 -40.10
C GLU A 180 5.41 16.59 -40.44
N GLU A 181 4.52 17.49 -39.99
CA GLU A 181 4.46 18.89 -40.48
C GLU A 181 4.97 19.93 -39.46
N GLU A 182 5.19 19.57 -38.20
CA GLU A 182 5.65 20.49 -37.15
C GLU A 182 6.96 20.02 -36.53
N GLU A 183 7.83 20.97 -36.15
CA GLU A 183 9.04 20.67 -35.38
C GLU A 183 8.71 20.45 -33.90
N TRP A 184 9.27 19.41 -33.30
CA TRP A 184 9.07 19.10 -31.88
C TRP A 184 10.33 18.49 -31.26
N ASP A 185 10.59 18.86 -30.01
CA ASP A 185 11.54 18.17 -29.13
C ASP A 185 10.81 17.13 -28.25
N PHE A 186 9.52 17.37 -27.98
CA PHE A 186 8.66 16.52 -27.17
C PHE A 186 7.30 16.30 -27.83
N MET A 187 6.87 15.05 -27.97
CA MET A 187 5.55 14.67 -28.45
C MET A 187 4.82 13.85 -27.39
N ALA A 188 3.65 14.32 -26.96
CA ALA A 188 2.78 13.63 -26.00
C ALA A 188 1.39 13.41 -26.59
N VAL A 189 0.94 12.16 -26.63
CA VAL A 189 -0.37 11.79 -27.16
C VAL A 189 -1.11 10.96 -26.14
N TYR A 190 -2.34 11.35 -25.83
CA TYR A 190 -3.24 10.58 -24.98
C TYR A 190 -4.30 9.88 -25.84
N HIS A 191 -4.31 8.55 -25.79
CA HIS A 191 -5.30 7.71 -26.44
C HIS A 191 -6.25 7.11 -25.39
N ASP A 192 -7.47 7.63 -25.30
CA ASP A 192 -8.52 7.18 -24.37
C ASP A 192 -9.25 5.90 -24.81
N ALA A 193 -9.09 5.49 -26.07
CA ALA A 193 -9.96 4.51 -26.68
C ALA A 193 -9.84 3.09 -26.10
N ILE A 194 -8.66 2.65 -25.62
CA ILE A 194 -8.54 1.34 -24.94
C ILE A 194 -9.37 1.31 -23.65
N ASP A 195 -9.37 2.42 -22.90
CA ASP A 195 -10.16 2.56 -21.68
C ASP A 195 -11.67 2.51 -22.01
N HIS A 196 -12.10 3.30 -23.00
CA HIS A 196 -13.50 3.31 -23.44
C HIS A 196 -13.98 1.96 -24.02
N PHE A 197 -13.13 1.25 -24.78
CA PHE A 197 -13.46 -0.11 -25.23
C PHE A 197 -13.58 -1.08 -24.05
N SER A 198 -12.77 -0.90 -23.02
CA SER A 198 -12.77 -1.75 -21.82
C SER A 198 -14.02 -1.50 -20.98
N HIS A 199 -14.39 -0.26 -20.67
CA HIS A 199 -15.66 0.04 -20.00
C HIS A 199 -16.88 -0.46 -20.81
N LEU A 200 -16.83 -0.38 -22.14
CA LEU A 200 -17.90 -0.88 -23.00
C LEU A 200 -18.04 -2.41 -22.94
N ALA A 201 -16.92 -3.14 -22.94
CA ALA A 201 -16.93 -4.57 -23.28
C ALA A 201 -16.05 -5.53 -22.47
N MET A 202 -15.38 -5.08 -21.40
CA MET A 202 -14.53 -5.96 -20.57
C MET A 202 -15.34 -7.09 -19.90
N LYS A 203 -16.60 -6.84 -19.52
CA LYS A 203 -17.53 -7.88 -19.06
C LYS A 203 -17.79 -9.00 -20.08
N TYR A 204 -17.64 -8.70 -21.38
CA TYR A 204 -17.79 -9.67 -22.47
C TYR A 204 -16.46 -10.33 -22.86
N HIS A 205 -15.32 -9.77 -22.43
CA HIS A 205 -14.01 -10.31 -22.78
C HIS A 205 -13.86 -11.76 -22.27
N PRO A 206 -13.25 -12.69 -23.04
CA PRO A 206 -13.03 -14.05 -22.56
C PRO A 206 -12.14 -14.10 -21.30
N PRO A 207 -12.43 -14.98 -20.33
CA PRO A 207 -13.50 -15.98 -20.31
C PRO A 207 -14.90 -15.39 -20.03
N GLN A 208 -15.96 -16.06 -20.48
CA GLN A 208 -17.35 -15.61 -20.24
C GLN A 208 -17.68 -15.62 -18.73
N MET A 209 -18.22 -14.51 -18.23
CA MET A 209 -18.68 -14.40 -16.84
C MET A 209 -20.02 -15.13 -16.62
N LYS A 210 -20.21 -15.69 -15.42
CA LYS A 210 -21.46 -16.35 -15.03
C LYS A 210 -22.60 -15.33 -14.99
N GLY A 211 -23.75 -15.67 -15.57
CA GLY A 211 -24.95 -14.82 -15.61
C GLY A 211 -25.02 -13.87 -16.80
N LEU A 212 -23.99 -13.86 -17.66
CA LEU A 212 -23.96 -13.05 -18.87
C LEU A 212 -24.62 -13.79 -20.04
N SER A 213 -25.44 -13.08 -20.84
CA SER A 213 -26.13 -13.63 -22.01
C SER A 213 -25.14 -14.20 -23.04
N ASP A 214 -25.39 -15.42 -23.52
CA ASP A 214 -24.58 -16.07 -24.55
C ASP A 214 -24.55 -15.27 -25.87
N GLU A 215 -25.65 -14.60 -26.19
CA GLU A 215 -25.76 -13.77 -27.39
C GLU A 215 -24.87 -12.53 -27.28
N ASP A 216 -24.96 -11.81 -26.15
CA ASP A 216 -24.14 -10.64 -25.88
C ASP A 216 -22.64 -11.01 -25.85
N TYR A 217 -22.29 -12.12 -25.17
CA TYR A 217 -20.92 -12.62 -25.15
C TYR A 217 -20.42 -12.88 -26.57
N LYS A 218 -21.18 -13.63 -27.37
CA LYS A 218 -20.80 -13.98 -28.74
C LYS A 218 -20.61 -12.74 -29.62
N ASN A 219 -21.39 -11.69 -29.41
CA ASN A 219 -21.33 -10.47 -30.20
C ASN A 219 -20.15 -9.58 -29.78
N TYR A 220 -19.94 -9.37 -28.48
CA TYR A 220 -19.07 -8.29 -27.98
C TYR A 220 -17.72 -8.73 -27.41
N LYS A 221 -17.44 -10.05 -27.28
CA LYS A 221 -16.18 -10.55 -26.69
C LYS A 221 -14.90 -10.10 -27.38
N HIS A 222 -14.97 -9.67 -28.64
CA HIS A 222 -13.81 -9.26 -29.44
C HIS A 222 -13.52 -7.75 -29.41
N VAL A 223 -14.39 -6.93 -28.81
CA VAL A 223 -14.26 -5.46 -28.82
C VAL A 223 -12.94 -5.02 -28.17
N VAL A 224 -12.63 -5.54 -26.99
CA VAL A 224 -11.38 -5.19 -26.26
C VAL A 224 -10.15 -5.61 -27.07
N THR A 225 -10.11 -6.86 -27.55
CA THR A 225 -8.98 -7.36 -28.36
C THR A 225 -8.82 -6.57 -29.66
N GLY A 226 -9.92 -6.23 -30.33
CA GLY A 226 -9.92 -5.35 -31.51
C GLY A 226 -9.33 -3.97 -31.18
N GLY A 227 -9.67 -3.42 -30.01
CA GLY A 227 -9.12 -2.15 -29.51
C GLY A 227 -7.59 -2.17 -29.40
N TYR A 228 -7.03 -3.22 -28.81
CA TYR A 228 -5.57 -3.40 -28.73
C TYR A 228 -4.91 -3.59 -30.10
N LEU A 229 -5.51 -4.37 -31.00
CA LEU A 229 -4.98 -4.56 -32.36
C LEU A 229 -4.97 -3.24 -33.15
N PHE A 230 -6.01 -2.43 -33.00
CA PHE A 230 -6.10 -1.12 -33.65
C PHE A 230 -5.02 -0.15 -33.14
N HIS A 231 -4.76 -0.13 -31.82
CA HIS A 231 -3.68 0.68 -31.26
C HIS A 231 -2.28 0.17 -31.65
N ASP A 232 -2.09 -1.14 -31.82
CA ASP A 232 -0.82 -1.69 -32.31
C ASP A 232 -0.50 -1.20 -33.72
N MET A 233 -1.50 -1.10 -34.60
CA MET A 233 -1.36 -0.50 -35.94
C MET A 233 -1.02 1.00 -35.89
N MET A 234 -1.67 1.75 -34.99
CA MET A 234 -1.38 3.17 -34.78
C MET A 234 0.04 3.39 -34.24
N LEU A 235 0.45 2.56 -33.28
CA LEU A 235 1.80 2.58 -32.74
C LEU A 235 2.82 2.30 -33.85
N GLU A 236 2.58 1.31 -34.71
CA GLU A 236 3.44 1.05 -35.87
C GLU A 236 3.59 2.29 -36.77
N ARG A 237 2.50 2.99 -37.07
CA ARG A 237 2.56 4.23 -37.86
C ARG A 237 3.40 5.31 -37.19
N MET A 238 3.18 5.58 -35.89
CA MET A 238 3.97 6.59 -35.16
C MET A 238 5.45 6.22 -35.09
N LEU A 239 5.77 4.94 -34.89
CA LEU A 239 7.16 4.46 -34.89
C LEU A 239 7.85 4.59 -36.25
N ASN A 240 7.09 4.61 -37.35
CA ASN A 240 7.63 4.86 -38.70
C ASN A 240 7.84 6.35 -39.00
N LEU A 241 7.36 7.26 -38.14
CA LEU A 241 7.48 8.71 -38.29
C LEU A 241 8.60 9.33 -37.47
N ILE A 242 9.24 8.56 -36.60
CA ILE A 242 10.34 9.01 -35.76
C ILE A 242 11.68 8.53 -36.33
N ASP A 243 12.75 9.20 -35.94
CA ASP A 243 14.12 8.77 -36.23
C ASP A 243 14.67 7.80 -35.16
N ASP A 244 15.87 7.27 -35.43
CA ASP A 244 16.55 6.36 -34.52
C ASP A 244 17.05 7.04 -33.23
N ASP A 245 17.13 8.38 -33.20
CA ASP A 245 17.57 9.17 -32.05
C ASP A 245 16.41 9.48 -31.06
N THR A 246 15.18 9.22 -31.47
CA THR A 246 13.98 9.44 -30.65
C THR A 246 13.80 8.36 -29.59
N THR A 247 13.54 8.79 -28.34
CA THR A 247 13.11 7.88 -27.26
C THR A 247 11.59 7.86 -27.15
N VAL A 248 11.00 6.66 -27.20
CA VAL A 248 9.56 6.42 -27.08
C VAL A 248 9.24 5.82 -25.73
N MET A 249 8.25 6.39 -25.04
CA MET A 249 7.72 5.88 -23.77
C MET A 249 6.21 5.62 -23.93
N ILE A 250 5.78 4.39 -23.63
CA ILE A 250 4.39 3.95 -23.64
C ILE A 250 3.96 3.75 -22.19
N ILE A 251 2.88 4.42 -21.80
CA ILE A 251 2.35 4.37 -20.44
C ILE A 251 0.84 4.09 -20.50
N SER A 252 0.41 3.25 -19.60
CA SER A 252 -0.99 3.10 -19.20
C SER A 252 -1.00 3.25 -17.68
N ASP A 253 -1.91 4.05 -17.14
CA ASP A 253 -2.00 4.43 -15.73
C ASP A 253 -2.66 3.35 -14.85
N HIS A 254 -3.49 2.52 -15.46
CA HIS A 254 -4.08 1.32 -14.88
C HIS A 254 -4.45 0.31 -15.97
N GLY A 255 -4.79 -0.91 -15.59
CA GLY A 255 -5.40 -1.89 -16.50
C GLY A 255 -6.79 -2.26 -16.02
N PHE A 256 -7.38 -3.31 -16.61
CA PHE A 256 -8.67 -3.87 -16.19
C PHE A 256 -8.49 -5.30 -15.72
N HIS A 257 -9.37 -5.76 -14.83
CA HIS A 257 -9.51 -7.19 -14.60
C HIS A 257 -10.10 -7.84 -15.85
N SER A 258 -9.43 -8.85 -16.40
CA SER A 258 -9.89 -9.62 -17.56
C SER A 258 -10.28 -11.06 -17.19
N ASP A 259 -10.21 -11.41 -15.91
CA ASP A 259 -10.34 -12.76 -15.36
C ASP A 259 -11.60 -12.89 -14.47
N HIS A 260 -11.59 -13.78 -13.48
CA HIS A 260 -12.70 -13.98 -12.54
C HIS A 260 -12.82 -12.89 -11.47
N LEU A 261 -11.86 -11.96 -11.37
CA LEU A 261 -11.89 -10.83 -10.43
C LEU A 261 -12.71 -9.63 -10.97
N ARG A 262 -13.24 -9.71 -12.20
CA ARG A 262 -14.12 -8.68 -12.74
C ARG A 262 -15.34 -8.46 -11.83
N PRO A 263 -15.71 -7.20 -11.55
CA PRO A 263 -16.89 -6.91 -10.74
C PRO A 263 -18.16 -7.39 -11.47
N THR A 264 -19.04 -8.07 -10.74
CA THR A 264 -20.34 -8.51 -11.28
C THR A 264 -21.39 -7.41 -11.29
N SER A 265 -21.18 -6.37 -10.49
CA SER A 265 -22.04 -5.19 -10.36
C SER A 265 -21.21 -4.04 -9.81
N LEU A 266 -21.52 -2.82 -10.24
CA LEU A 266 -20.91 -1.61 -9.72
C LEU A 266 -21.80 -0.99 -8.64
N PRO A 267 -21.21 -0.35 -7.61
CA PRO A 267 -21.97 0.43 -6.63
C PRO A 267 -22.62 1.66 -7.28
N ASP A 268 -23.71 2.13 -6.67
CA ASP A 268 -24.41 3.36 -7.05
C ASP A 268 -23.70 4.56 -6.39
N GLU A 269 -22.54 4.93 -6.92
CA GLU A 269 -21.73 6.06 -6.45
C GLU A 269 -20.94 6.76 -7.58
N PRO A 270 -20.54 8.03 -7.41
CA PRO A 270 -19.72 8.73 -8.40
C PRO A 270 -18.40 8.03 -8.69
N ALA A 271 -18.02 7.97 -9.97
CA ALA A 271 -16.84 7.27 -10.47
C ALA A 271 -16.80 5.76 -10.18
N ALA A 272 -17.97 5.10 -10.03
CA ALA A 272 -18.07 3.65 -9.88
C ALA A 272 -17.35 2.81 -10.97
N PRO A 273 -17.26 3.25 -12.25
CA PRO A 273 -16.50 2.51 -13.27
C PRO A 273 -15.03 2.25 -12.89
N ALA A 274 -14.44 3.08 -12.03
CA ALA A 274 -13.07 2.91 -11.57
C ALA A 274 -12.85 1.61 -10.75
N HIS A 275 -13.91 0.96 -10.25
CA HIS A 275 -13.83 -0.36 -9.60
C HIS A 275 -13.52 -1.51 -10.58
N GLU A 276 -13.62 -1.28 -11.89
CA GLU A 276 -13.23 -2.27 -12.91
C GLU A 276 -11.71 -2.33 -13.12
N HIS A 277 -10.98 -1.34 -12.60
CA HIS A 277 -9.56 -1.18 -12.83
C HIS A 277 -8.74 -2.10 -11.92
N ARG A 278 -7.66 -2.66 -12.49
CA ARG A 278 -6.60 -3.31 -11.72
C ARG A 278 -5.60 -2.24 -11.25
N PRO A 279 -4.91 -2.42 -10.12
CA PRO A 279 -4.03 -1.40 -9.52
C PRO A 279 -2.69 -1.17 -10.26
N TYR A 280 -2.52 -1.76 -11.45
CA TYR A 280 -1.30 -1.68 -12.23
C TYR A 280 -1.60 -1.35 -13.69
N GLY A 281 -0.90 -0.37 -14.22
CA GLY A 281 -0.85 -0.07 -15.63
C GLY A 281 0.28 -0.79 -16.35
N ILE A 282 0.76 -0.21 -17.44
CA ILE A 282 1.90 -0.71 -18.23
C ILE A 282 2.90 0.43 -18.40
N PHE A 283 4.19 0.12 -18.29
CA PHE A 283 5.28 0.99 -18.68
C PHE A 283 6.17 0.27 -19.69
N ALA A 284 6.52 0.95 -20.78
CA ALA A 284 7.55 0.49 -21.70
C ALA A 284 8.31 1.69 -22.28
N ILE A 285 9.62 1.57 -22.43
CA ILE A 285 10.48 2.62 -22.97
C ILE A 285 11.52 2.03 -23.92
N LYS A 286 11.79 2.72 -25.03
CA LYS A 286 12.78 2.32 -26.04
C LYS A 286 13.45 3.58 -26.62
N GLY A 287 14.77 3.56 -26.79
CA GLY A 287 15.53 4.66 -27.39
C GLY A 287 17.05 4.39 -27.36
N PRO A 288 17.88 5.33 -27.86
CA PRO A 288 19.33 5.16 -27.97
C PRO A 288 20.05 4.79 -26.66
N ASN A 289 19.67 5.41 -25.54
CA ASN A 289 20.30 5.21 -24.22
C ASN A 289 19.46 4.31 -23.29
N ILE A 290 18.66 3.40 -23.85
CA ILE A 290 17.73 2.54 -23.10
C ILE A 290 18.16 1.08 -23.21
N LYS A 291 18.14 0.36 -22.08
CA LYS A 291 18.44 -1.07 -22.02
C LYS A 291 17.43 -1.88 -22.83
N LYS A 292 17.89 -2.99 -23.40
CA LYS A 292 17.10 -3.86 -24.29
C LYS A 292 16.73 -5.16 -23.59
N GLY A 293 15.45 -5.49 -23.60
CA GLY A 293 14.93 -6.76 -23.07
C GLY A 293 14.91 -6.83 -21.55
N GLU A 294 15.03 -5.69 -20.86
CA GLU A 294 15.07 -5.61 -19.39
C GLU A 294 13.69 -5.30 -18.80
N GLN A 295 13.51 -5.68 -17.53
CA GLN A 295 12.31 -5.36 -16.77
C GLN A 295 12.56 -4.33 -15.68
N VAL A 296 11.61 -3.40 -15.52
CA VAL A 296 11.54 -2.50 -14.37
C VAL A 296 10.53 -2.97 -13.35
N PHE A 297 10.87 -2.79 -12.08
CA PHE A 297 10.07 -3.20 -10.94
C PHE A 297 9.88 -2.02 -9.98
N GLY A 298 8.65 -1.88 -9.45
CA GLY A 298 8.36 -0.82 -8.47
C GLY A 298 8.29 0.59 -9.05
N ALA A 299 7.95 0.71 -10.33
CA ALA A 299 7.59 1.98 -10.93
C ALA A 299 6.19 2.40 -10.47
N SER A 300 5.98 3.70 -10.32
CA SER A 300 4.67 4.33 -10.12
C SER A 300 4.44 5.42 -11.16
N ILE A 301 3.18 5.76 -11.45
CA ILE A 301 2.85 6.75 -12.48
C ILE A 301 3.48 8.14 -12.23
N ILE A 302 3.80 8.46 -10.97
CA ILE A 302 4.50 9.71 -10.60
C ILE A 302 5.99 9.70 -10.96
N ASP A 303 6.56 8.54 -11.31
CA ASP A 303 7.96 8.39 -11.72
C ASP A 303 8.20 8.83 -13.18
N VAL A 304 7.13 9.00 -13.97
CA VAL A 304 7.19 9.34 -15.39
C VAL A 304 7.87 10.69 -15.62
N THR A 305 7.35 11.77 -15.02
CA THR A 305 7.93 13.12 -15.21
C THR A 305 9.38 13.20 -14.73
N PRO A 306 9.76 12.71 -13.53
CA PRO A 306 11.17 12.63 -13.11
C PRO A 306 12.06 11.87 -14.11
N THR A 307 11.55 10.78 -14.71
CA THR A 307 12.27 10.02 -15.75
C THR A 307 12.44 10.82 -17.04
N LEU A 308 11.40 11.56 -17.47
CA LEU A 308 11.49 12.47 -18.61
C LEU A 308 12.51 13.59 -18.35
N LEU A 309 12.49 14.22 -17.18
CA LEU A 309 13.49 15.24 -16.83
C LEU A 309 14.92 14.69 -16.86
N ALA A 310 15.13 13.46 -16.37
CA ALA A 310 16.42 12.79 -16.45
C ALA A 310 16.85 12.53 -17.91
N LEU A 311 15.92 12.16 -18.81
CA LEU A 311 16.20 12.02 -20.25
C LEU A 311 16.68 13.33 -20.89
N TYR A 312 16.08 14.46 -20.50
CA TYR A 312 16.49 15.79 -20.98
C TYR A 312 17.71 16.37 -20.26
N GLY A 313 18.26 15.67 -19.25
CA GLY A 313 19.35 16.20 -18.42
C GLY A 313 18.92 17.43 -17.58
N LEU A 314 17.63 17.55 -17.27
CA LEU A 314 17.06 18.64 -16.49
C LEU A 314 16.96 18.27 -15.00
N PRO A 315 17.05 19.25 -14.08
CA PRO A 315 16.98 18.97 -12.65
C PRO A 315 15.60 18.49 -12.21
N ILE A 316 15.59 17.57 -11.25
CA ILE A 316 14.37 17.01 -10.67
C ILE A 316 13.95 17.87 -9.46
N GLY A 317 12.66 18.20 -9.36
CA GLY A 317 12.13 18.94 -8.22
C GLY A 317 12.09 18.10 -6.96
N LYS A 318 12.61 18.59 -5.82
CA LYS A 318 12.50 17.93 -4.51
C LYS A 318 11.06 17.80 -4.01
N ASP A 319 10.14 18.57 -4.60
CA ASP A 319 8.71 18.50 -4.36
C ASP A 319 7.99 17.47 -5.24
N MET A 320 8.69 16.78 -6.15
CA MET A 320 8.17 15.61 -6.86
C MET A 320 8.38 14.38 -5.98
N GLU A 321 7.31 13.64 -5.70
CA GLU A 321 7.39 12.42 -4.88
C GLU A 321 7.91 11.22 -5.67
N GLY A 322 7.75 11.25 -7.00
CA GLY A 322 8.25 10.20 -7.88
C GLY A 322 9.78 10.24 -8.03
N LYS A 323 10.35 9.10 -8.42
CA LYS A 323 11.79 8.93 -8.67
C LYS A 323 12.06 8.70 -10.16
N PRO A 324 13.22 9.11 -10.69
CA PRO A 324 13.62 8.73 -12.04
C PRO A 324 13.90 7.22 -12.09
N LEU A 325 13.38 6.54 -13.11
CA LEU A 325 13.61 5.11 -13.38
C LEU A 325 14.99 4.91 -14.03
N VAL A 326 16.06 5.24 -13.30
CA VAL A 326 17.45 5.20 -13.77
C VAL A 326 17.89 3.83 -14.26
N GLU A 327 17.25 2.77 -13.78
CA GLU A 327 17.50 1.40 -14.19
C GLU A 327 17.17 1.13 -15.67
N CYS A 328 16.34 1.96 -16.30
CA CYS A 328 16.03 1.88 -17.74
C CYS A 328 17.23 2.24 -18.63
N PHE A 329 18.17 3.04 -18.12
CA PHE A 329 19.21 3.65 -18.94
C PHE A 329 20.43 2.73 -19.06
N THR A 330 21.08 2.73 -20.23
CA THR A 330 22.35 2.00 -20.42
C THR A 330 23.48 2.64 -19.61
N GLU A 331 23.49 3.97 -19.51
CA GLU A 331 24.37 4.73 -18.63
C GLU A 331 23.53 5.54 -17.63
N ASN A 332 23.90 5.49 -16.35
CA ASN A 332 23.17 6.22 -15.32
C ASN A 332 23.24 7.74 -15.59
N PRO A 333 22.10 8.43 -15.74
CA PRO A 333 22.10 9.86 -15.98
C PRO A 333 22.63 10.62 -14.75
N PHE A 334 23.29 11.74 -14.98
CA PHE A 334 23.62 12.67 -13.90
C PHE A 334 22.34 13.35 -13.41
N LEU A 335 22.03 13.22 -12.12
CA LEU A 335 20.79 13.72 -11.53
C LEU A 335 21.04 14.97 -10.67
N GLU A 336 20.72 16.13 -11.22
CA GLU A 336 20.64 17.38 -10.45
C GLU A 336 19.26 17.54 -9.79
N HIS A 337 19.19 18.24 -8.66
CA HIS A 337 17.95 18.52 -7.95
C HIS A 337 17.78 20.01 -7.67
N ILE A 338 16.56 20.52 -7.88
CA ILE A 338 16.14 21.89 -7.48
C ILE A 338 15.04 21.82 -6.42
N GLU A 339 14.79 22.93 -5.72
CA GLU A 339 13.72 22.98 -4.73
C GLU A 339 12.33 22.72 -5.32
N SER A 340 12.02 23.34 -6.46
CA SER A 340 10.76 23.15 -7.19
C SER A 340 10.80 23.90 -8.51
N TRP A 341 10.27 23.31 -9.59
CA TRP A 341 10.04 23.99 -10.86
C TRP A 341 9.03 25.15 -10.75
N GLU A 342 8.16 25.17 -9.73
CA GLU A 342 7.23 26.29 -9.52
C GLU A 342 7.94 27.59 -9.14
N LYS A 343 9.18 27.49 -8.63
CA LYS A 343 10.01 28.63 -8.23
C LYS A 343 10.95 29.11 -9.33
N VAL A 344 10.98 28.42 -10.48
CA VAL A 344 11.82 28.78 -11.62
C VAL A 344 11.06 29.78 -12.49
N ASP A 345 11.57 31.01 -12.57
CA ASP A 345 11.02 32.06 -13.42
C ASP A 345 11.21 31.74 -14.92
N GLY A 346 10.33 32.26 -15.77
CA GLY A 346 10.40 32.09 -17.23
C GLY A 346 9.03 31.81 -17.84
N ILE A 347 8.90 32.01 -19.15
CA ILE A 347 7.67 31.75 -19.89
C ILE A 347 7.42 30.24 -19.93
N HIS A 348 6.33 29.78 -19.31
CA HIS A 348 5.99 28.35 -19.19
C HIS A 348 4.75 27.95 -20.01
N GLY A 349 4.02 28.91 -20.57
CA GLY A 349 2.87 28.65 -21.43
C GLY A 349 1.59 28.18 -20.73
N MET A 350 1.49 28.22 -19.40
CA MET A 350 0.19 27.99 -18.73
C MET A 350 -0.70 29.22 -18.86
N HIS A 351 -2.01 29.01 -18.84
CA HIS A 351 -2.99 30.10 -18.83
C HIS A 351 -2.93 30.94 -17.55
N ASP A 352 -3.39 32.19 -17.64
CA ASP A 352 -3.69 33.01 -16.46
C ASP A 352 -4.82 32.34 -15.64
N LYS A 353 -4.68 32.36 -14.31
CA LYS A 353 -5.68 31.80 -13.39
C LYS A 353 -7.06 32.46 -13.50
N ASN A 354 -7.13 33.67 -14.08
CA ASN A 354 -8.36 34.43 -14.27
C ASN A 354 -8.97 34.25 -15.67
N LEU A 355 -8.43 33.35 -16.50
CA LEU A 355 -8.99 33.09 -17.82
C LEU A 355 -10.46 32.64 -17.69
N GLN A 356 -11.35 33.35 -18.39
CA GLN A 356 -12.74 32.95 -18.48
C GLN A 356 -12.89 31.83 -19.50
N GLU A 357 -13.34 30.67 -19.04
CA GLU A 357 -13.64 29.52 -19.87
C GLU A 357 -15.01 29.66 -20.58
N ASP A 358 -15.14 28.97 -21.71
CA ASP A 358 -16.39 28.91 -22.47
C ASP A 358 -17.43 28.03 -21.73
N LYS A 359 -18.58 28.64 -21.43
CA LYS A 359 -19.69 27.96 -20.74
C LYS A 359 -20.31 26.84 -21.57
N TRP A 360 -20.36 26.99 -22.89
CA TRP A 360 -20.95 25.98 -23.77
C TRP A 360 -20.07 24.72 -23.83
N ALA A 361 -18.77 24.91 -24.03
CA ALA A 361 -17.79 23.82 -24.00
C ALA A 361 -17.81 23.08 -22.66
N ASN A 362 -17.93 23.81 -21.54
CA ASN A 362 -18.06 23.22 -20.22
C ASN A 362 -19.35 22.39 -20.05
N GLN A 363 -20.47 22.82 -20.63
CA GLN A 363 -21.74 22.08 -20.56
C GLN A 363 -21.66 20.77 -21.38
N GLU A 364 -21.11 20.83 -22.60
CA GLU A 364 -20.97 19.64 -23.46
C GLU A 364 -20.07 18.57 -22.81
N ALA A 365 -18.97 18.99 -22.18
CA ALA A 365 -18.10 18.10 -21.44
C ALA A 365 -18.76 17.50 -20.18
N LEU A 366 -19.60 18.26 -19.48
CA LEU A 366 -20.40 17.71 -18.36
C LEU A 366 -21.38 16.65 -18.85
N ASP A 367 -22.10 16.93 -19.95
CA ASP A 367 -23.08 15.99 -20.50
C ASP A 367 -22.41 14.67 -20.92
N GLN A 368 -21.19 14.73 -21.45
CA GLN A 368 -20.39 13.56 -21.77
C GLN A 368 -19.97 12.77 -20.52
N LEU A 369 -19.50 13.45 -19.47
CA LEU A 369 -19.13 12.78 -18.21
C LEU A 369 -20.32 12.06 -17.57
N VAL A 370 -21.52 12.63 -17.74
CA VAL A 370 -22.78 12.00 -17.32
C VAL A 370 -23.12 10.80 -18.21
N GLU A 371 -23.00 10.92 -19.53
CA GLU A 371 -23.22 9.81 -20.49
C GLU A 371 -22.32 8.61 -20.18
N LEU A 372 -21.07 8.86 -19.81
CA LEU A 372 -20.08 7.83 -19.46
C LEU A 372 -20.25 7.29 -18.03
N GLY A 373 -21.12 7.89 -17.21
CA GLY A 373 -21.35 7.49 -15.81
C GLY A 373 -20.21 7.84 -14.86
N TYR A 374 -19.28 8.71 -15.26
CA TYR A 374 -18.20 9.19 -14.37
C TYR A 374 -18.72 10.14 -13.30
N ILE A 375 -19.74 10.94 -13.65
CA ILE A 375 -20.44 11.83 -12.71
C ILE A 375 -21.95 11.61 -12.80
N GLU A 376 -22.64 11.87 -11.69
CA GLU A 376 -24.09 12.02 -11.73
C GLU A 376 -24.48 13.31 -12.45
N LYS A 377 -25.67 13.32 -13.04
CA LYS A 377 -26.24 14.54 -13.61
C LYS A 377 -26.27 15.62 -12.51
N PRO A 378 -25.66 16.81 -12.74
CA PRO A 378 -25.69 17.88 -11.75
C PRO A 378 -27.11 18.18 -11.28
N ASP A 379 -27.26 18.38 -9.97
CA ASP A 379 -28.55 18.67 -9.35
C ASP A 379 -29.15 19.96 -9.96
N GLU A 380 -30.46 19.96 -10.23
CA GLU A 380 -31.16 21.14 -10.76
C GLU A 380 -31.00 22.35 -9.83
N ASN A 381 -30.82 22.11 -8.53
CA ASN A 381 -30.40 23.11 -7.57
C ASN A 381 -28.87 23.31 -7.63
N GLN A 382 -28.46 24.41 -8.25
CA GLN A 382 -27.06 24.81 -8.39
C GLN A 382 -26.26 24.84 -7.07
N ALA A 383 -26.87 25.29 -5.96
CA ALA A 383 -26.18 25.34 -4.67
C ALA A 383 -25.86 23.93 -4.17
N LYS A 384 -26.79 22.99 -4.37
CA LYS A 384 -26.61 21.58 -4.00
C LYS A 384 -25.61 20.89 -4.93
N ALA A 385 -25.64 21.18 -6.23
CA ALA A 385 -24.64 20.69 -7.17
C ALA A 385 -23.21 21.13 -6.79
N VAL A 386 -23.05 22.41 -6.42
CA VAL A 386 -21.77 22.96 -5.93
C VAL A 386 -21.32 22.28 -4.64
N GLU A 387 -22.22 22.07 -3.68
CA GLU A 387 -21.92 21.40 -2.42
C GLU A 387 -21.49 19.94 -2.65
N ASN A 388 -22.21 19.20 -3.49
CA ASN A 388 -21.86 17.83 -3.87
C ASN A 388 -20.46 17.77 -4.51
N ALA A 389 -20.16 18.64 -5.48
CA ALA A 389 -18.84 18.68 -6.11
C ALA A 389 -17.71 18.99 -5.11
N LYS A 390 -17.96 19.87 -4.13
CA LYS A 390 -17.01 20.16 -3.05
C LYS A 390 -16.78 18.94 -2.15
N ASN A 391 -17.84 18.24 -1.78
CA ASN A 391 -17.76 17.06 -0.92
C ASN A 391 -17.03 15.90 -1.63
N GLU A 392 -17.30 15.68 -2.92
CA GLU A 392 -16.55 14.70 -3.73
C GLU A 392 -15.07 15.06 -3.82
N SER A 393 -14.74 16.32 -4.16
CA SER A 393 -13.35 16.78 -4.25
C SER A 393 -12.60 16.58 -2.92
N LYS A 394 -13.25 16.87 -1.79
CA LYS A 394 -12.70 16.62 -0.45
C LYS A 394 -12.48 15.13 -0.19
N PHE A 395 -13.43 14.28 -0.59
CA PHE A 395 -13.29 12.84 -0.41
C PHE A 395 -12.13 12.26 -1.23
N TYR A 396 -12.02 12.67 -2.49
CA TYR A 396 -10.91 12.27 -3.36
C TYR A 396 -9.55 12.79 -2.85
N LEU A 397 -9.51 14.02 -2.30
CA LEU A 397 -8.33 14.53 -1.61
C LEU A 397 -7.97 13.68 -0.38
N ALA A 398 -8.95 13.32 0.45
CA ALA A 398 -8.71 12.49 1.64
C ALA A 398 -8.14 11.11 1.25
N ARG A 399 -8.68 10.48 0.19
CA ARG A 399 -8.14 9.23 -0.39
C ARG A 399 -6.70 9.39 -0.87
N ASN A 400 -6.41 10.43 -1.63
CA ASN A 400 -5.05 10.73 -2.10
C ASN A 400 -4.05 10.97 -0.95
N LEU A 401 -4.49 11.65 0.11
CA LEU A 401 -3.68 11.86 1.32
C LEU A 401 -3.42 10.55 2.06
N ILE A 402 -4.40 9.63 2.13
CA ILE A 402 -4.19 8.30 2.73
C ILE A 402 -3.15 7.51 1.92
N ASP A 403 -3.29 7.49 0.59
CA ASP A 403 -2.37 6.81 -0.33
C ASP A 403 -0.93 7.37 -0.25
N GLY A 404 -0.80 8.70 -0.15
CA GLY A 404 0.46 9.39 0.11
C GLY A 404 0.97 9.30 1.56
N ASN A 405 0.37 8.45 2.41
CA ASN A 405 0.73 8.27 3.83
C ASN A 405 0.65 9.56 4.69
N LYS A 406 -0.17 10.54 4.28
CA LYS A 406 -0.46 11.81 4.97
C LYS A 406 -1.75 11.71 5.80
N ILE A 407 -1.91 10.62 6.56
CA ILE A 407 -3.14 10.24 7.28
C ILE A 407 -3.66 11.35 8.22
N ASP A 408 -2.76 12.06 8.91
CA ASP A 408 -3.13 13.15 9.83
C ASP A 408 -3.88 14.30 9.15
N LYS A 409 -3.65 14.52 7.84
CA LYS A 409 -4.38 15.52 7.06
C LYS A 409 -5.72 15.00 6.53
N ALA A 410 -5.86 13.69 6.35
CA ALA A 410 -7.08 13.07 5.81
C ALA A 410 -8.20 12.96 6.86
N ILE A 411 -7.86 12.68 8.12
CA ILE A 411 -8.82 12.54 9.24
C ILE A 411 -9.80 13.72 9.34
N PRO A 412 -9.36 14.99 9.48
CA PRO A 412 -10.28 16.11 9.66
C PRO A 412 -11.21 16.32 8.46
N ILE A 413 -10.75 16.00 7.24
CA ILE A 413 -11.57 16.09 6.02
C ILE A 413 -12.70 15.06 6.08
N LEU A 414 -12.39 13.82 6.47
CA LEU A 414 -13.39 12.74 6.57
C LEU A 414 -14.37 12.95 7.73
N GLU A 415 -13.90 13.48 8.86
CA GLU A 415 -14.78 13.88 9.96
C GLU A 415 -15.79 14.94 9.53
N GLU A 416 -15.33 15.95 8.76
CA GLU A 416 -16.21 16.97 8.18
C GLU A 416 -17.23 16.36 7.22
N LEU A 417 -16.79 15.48 6.32
CA LEU A 417 -17.68 14.83 5.33
C LEU A 417 -18.78 13.99 5.99
N ILE A 418 -18.47 13.27 7.07
CA ILE A 418 -19.47 12.49 7.82
C ILE A 418 -20.51 13.39 8.48
N ILE A 419 -20.14 14.61 8.89
CA ILE A 419 -21.10 15.59 9.43
C ILE A 419 -22.08 16.03 8.32
N THR A 420 -21.58 16.23 7.10
CA THR A 420 -22.39 16.66 5.94
C THR A 420 -23.32 15.55 5.43
N ASP A 421 -22.83 14.31 5.33
CA ASP A 421 -23.64 13.16 4.94
C ASP A 421 -23.35 11.94 5.83
N LYS A 422 -24.23 11.73 6.81
CA LYS A 422 -24.16 10.61 7.76
C LYS A 422 -24.57 9.26 7.16
N LYS A 423 -25.10 9.23 5.94
CA LYS A 423 -25.54 8.01 5.27
C LYS A 423 -24.47 7.44 4.33
N ALA A 424 -23.49 8.25 3.93
CA ALA A 424 -22.40 7.84 3.05
C ALA A 424 -21.38 6.93 3.77
N PHE A 425 -21.59 5.62 3.71
CA PHE A 425 -20.72 4.64 4.36
C PHE A 425 -19.25 4.73 3.93
N ARG A 426 -18.97 5.07 2.67
CA ARG A 426 -17.60 5.22 2.14
C ARG A 426 -16.74 6.22 2.94
N PHE A 427 -17.35 7.22 3.59
CA PHE A 427 -16.63 8.15 4.47
C PHE A 427 -16.23 7.48 5.79
N TYR A 428 -17.16 6.73 6.40
CA TYR A 428 -16.90 5.92 7.59
C TYR A 428 -15.81 4.89 7.35
N GLU A 429 -15.85 4.21 6.20
CA GLU A 429 -14.83 3.26 5.79
C GLU A 429 -13.44 3.89 5.80
N LYS A 430 -13.23 4.99 5.06
CA LYS A 430 -11.89 5.59 4.96
C LYS A 430 -11.42 6.17 6.29
N LEU A 431 -12.34 6.70 7.11
CA LEU A 431 -11.98 7.19 8.45
C LEU A 431 -11.65 6.04 9.42
N ALA A 432 -12.33 4.89 9.33
CA ALA A 432 -11.99 3.72 10.12
C ALA A 432 -10.56 3.23 9.79
N VAL A 433 -10.19 3.20 8.51
CA VAL A 433 -8.81 2.89 8.07
C VAL A 433 -7.81 3.87 8.70
N CYS A 434 -8.10 5.18 8.66
CA CYS A 434 -7.25 6.20 9.28
C CYS A 434 -7.07 5.99 10.79
N TYR A 435 -8.18 5.81 11.53
CA TYR A 435 -8.12 5.59 12.97
C TYR A 435 -7.38 4.31 13.34
N MET A 436 -7.59 3.23 12.59
CA MET A 436 -6.89 1.96 12.80
C MET A 436 -5.38 2.09 12.56
N ASN A 437 -4.96 2.85 11.54
CA ASN A 437 -3.54 3.12 11.27
C ASN A 437 -2.90 4.02 12.34
N LYS A 438 -3.67 4.98 12.89
CA LYS A 438 -3.22 5.85 14.00
C LYS A 438 -3.40 5.22 15.38
N LYS A 439 -3.90 3.99 15.48
CA LYS A 439 -4.22 3.26 16.72
C LYS A 439 -5.26 3.98 17.61
N MET A 440 -6.12 4.79 16.99
CA MET A 440 -7.25 5.49 17.62
C MET A 440 -8.45 4.53 17.73
N PHE A 441 -8.27 3.44 18.48
CA PHE A 441 -9.23 2.33 18.49
C PHE A 441 -10.57 2.67 19.14
N LYS A 442 -10.60 3.60 20.11
CA LYS A 442 -11.83 4.01 20.78
C LYS A 442 -12.70 4.85 19.85
N GLU A 443 -12.06 5.77 19.13
CA GLU A 443 -12.66 6.61 18.12
C GLU A 443 -13.18 5.77 16.97
N CYS A 444 -12.43 4.74 16.55
CA CYS A 444 -12.90 3.76 15.56
C CYS A 444 -14.10 2.96 16.06
N GLU A 445 -14.12 2.52 17.32
CA GLU A 445 -15.27 1.79 17.89
C GLU A 445 -16.54 2.66 17.88
N GLN A 446 -16.41 3.93 18.31
CA GLN A 446 -17.53 4.88 18.29
C GLN A 446 -17.99 5.18 16.86
N LEU A 447 -17.05 5.35 15.92
CA LEU A 447 -17.34 5.58 14.51
C LEU A 447 -18.18 4.46 13.89
N LEU A 448 -17.85 3.20 14.17
CA LEU A 448 -18.59 2.04 13.67
C LEU A 448 -19.99 1.93 14.31
N LEU A 449 -20.13 2.30 15.58
CA LEU A 449 -21.46 2.41 16.23
C LEU A 449 -22.31 3.51 15.58
N ASP A 450 -21.70 4.66 15.29
CA ASP A 450 -22.38 5.76 14.62
C ASP A 450 -22.82 5.38 13.20
N ALA A 451 -21.98 4.66 12.45
CA ALA A 451 -22.32 4.11 11.13
C ALA A 451 -23.57 3.22 11.21
N ARG A 452 -23.63 2.29 12.17
CA ARG A 452 -24.80 1.40 12.36
C ARG A 452 -26.07 2.15 12.77
N LYS A 453 -25.93 3.29 13.43
CA LYS A 453 -27.07 4.12 13.86
C LYS A 453 -27.63 4.94 12.71
N ASN A 454 -26.78 5.46 11.84
CA ASN A 454 -27.17 6.43 10.82
C ASN A 454 -27.49 5.80 9.46
N ILE A 455 -27.02 4.58 9.21
CA ILE A 455 -27.25 3.85 7.96
C ILE A 455 -28.36 2.82 8.16
N GLU A 456 -29.32 2.78 7.24
CA GLU A 456 -30.44 1.82 7.26
C GLU A 456 -29.91 0.39 7.28
N VAL A 457 -30.45 -0.48 8.16
CA VAL A 457 -29.94 -1.84 8.41
C VAL A 457 -29.79 -2.67 7.13
N GLU A 458 -30.75 -2.54 6.21
CA GLU A 458 -30.76 -3.22 4.91
C GLU A 458 -29.68 -2.71 3.95
N LYS A 459 -29.20 -1.49 4.18
CA LYS A 459 -28.12 -0.83 3.43
C LYS A 459 -26.79 -0.81 4.16
N ILE A 460 -26.72 -1.32 5.40
CA ILE A 460 -25.43 -1.46 6.12
C ILE A 460 -24.60 -2.46 5.32
N PRO A 461 -23.49 -2.03 4.69
CA PRO A 461 -22.70 -2.95 3.92
C PRO A 461 -22.10 -4.00 4.86
N PRO A 462 -21.91 -5.25 4.41
CA PRO A 462 -21.13 -6.26 5.14
C PRO A 462 -19.76 -5.76 5.59
N LEU A 463 -19.28 -4.69 4.96
CA LEU A 463 -18.03 -4.02 5.26
C LEU A 463 -18.00 -3.36 6.65
N VAL A 464 -19.13 -2.99 7.27
CA VAL A 464 -19.14 -2.58 8.70
C VAL A 464 -18.73 -3.74 9.60
N ASP A 465 -19.28 -4.93 9.35
CA ASP A 465 -18.91 -6.14 10.10
C ASP A 465 -17.44 -6.50 9.88
N PHE A 466 -16.91 -6.24 8.68
CA PHE A 466 -15.49 -6.42 8.35
C PHE A 466 -14.60 -5.50 9.21
N TYR A 467 -14.87 -4.20 9.24
CA TYR A 467 -14.07 -3.24 10.02
C TYR A 467 -14.22 -3.45 11.54
N GLU A 468 -15.38 -3.91 12.01
CA GLU A 468 -15.56 -4.33 13.40
C GLU A 468 -14.69 -5.55 13.75
N ALA A 469 -14.64 -6.54 12.84
CA ALA A 469 -13.79 -7.72 13.02
C ALA A 469 -12.29 -7.36 12.99
N ASP A 470 -11.86 -6.48 12.08
CA ASP A 470 -10.48 -5.95 12.07
C ASP A 470 -10.18 -5.20 13.37
N LEU A 471 -11.10 -4.37 13.87
CA LEU A 471 -10.95 -3.69 15.16
C LEU A 471 -10.76 -4.68 16.30
N TYR A 472 -11.51 -5.78 16.33
CA TYR A 472 -11.28 -6.87 17.29
C TYR A 472 -9.89 -7.49 17.12
N ALA A 473 -9.43 -7.74 15.90
CA ALA A 473 -8.09 -8.28 15.65
C ALA A 473 -6.99 -7.34 16.19
N ARG A 474 -7.06 -6.04 15.85
CA ARG A 474 -6.06 -5.05 16.28
C ARG A 474 -6.06 -4.73 17.76
N THR A 475 -7.19 -4.95 18.43
CA THR A 475 -7.32 -4.84 19.89
C THR A 475 -7.04 -6.16 20.61
N ASN A 476 -6.48 -7.15 19.91
CA ASN A 476 -6.12 -8.49 20.39
C ASN A 476 -7.30 -9.29 20.96
N ARG A 477 -8.52 -9.00 20.51
CA ARG A 477 -9.75 -9.78 20.75
C ARG A 477 -9.87 -10.90 19.70
N LEU A 478 -8.82 -11.68 19.53
CA LEU A 478 -8.63 -12.61 18.40
C LEU A 478 -9.76 -13.64 18.22
N ASN A 479 -10.35 -14.13 19.31
CA ASN A 479 -11.45 -15.10 19.22
C ASN A 479 -12.75 -14.46 18.69
N LEU A 480 -13.02 -13.21 19.07
CA LEU A 480 -14.18 -12.47 18.54
C LEU A 480 -13.95 -12.10 17.07
N ALA A 481 -12.73 -11.66 16.74
CA ALA A 481 -12.33 -11.38 15.36
C ALA A 481 -12.49 -12.61 14.47
N PHE A 482 -11.93 -13.76 14.87
CA PHE A 482 -11.99 -15.00 14.11
C PHE A 482 -13.44 -15.45 13.88
N LYS A 483 -14.28 -15.42 14.93
CA LYS A 483 -15.69 -15.77 14.83
C LYS A 483 -16.40 -14.88 13.81
N LYS A 484 -16.23 -13.55 13.91
CA LYS A 484 -16.88 -12.59 13.03
C LYS A 484 -16.41 -12.72 11.57
N PHE A 485 -15.11 -12.91 11.34
CA PHE A 485 -14.59 -13.17 9.99
C PHE A 485 -15.05 -14.52 9.43
N SER A 486 -15.20 -15.56 10.25
CA SER A 486 -15.76 -16.85 9.82
C SER A 486 -17.24 -16.70 9.39
N GLU A 487 -18.01 -15.88 10.11
CA GLU A 487 -19.38 -15.54 9.73
C GLU A 487 -19.44 -14.78 8.39
N LEU A 488 -18.49 -13.89 8.15
CA LEU A 488 -18.34 -13.17 6.88
C LEU A 488 -17.90 -14.10 5.75
N GLU A 489 -16.96 -15.02 5.99
CA GLU A 489 -16.51 -16.00 5.02
C GLU A 489 -17.66 -16.86 4.50
N MET A 490 -18.56 -17.31 5.38
CA MET A 490 -19.73 -18.10 4.96
C MET A 490 -20.64 -17.34 3.99
N LYS A 491 -20.72 -16.00 4.13
CA LYS A 491 -21.52 -15.14 3.25
C LYS A 491 -20.76 -14.74 1.98
N PHE A 492 -19.44 -14.58 2.07
CA PHE A 492 -18.57 -14.09 1.01
C PHE A 492 -17.36 -15.02 0.81
N PRO A 493 -17.57 -16.28 0.38
CA PRO A 493 -16.52 -17.28 0.31
C PRO A 493 -15.42 -16.98 -0.72
N GLN A 494 -15.69 -16.06 -1.65
CA GLN A 494 -14.77 -15.61 -2.72
C GLN A 494 -14.07 -14.29 -2.39
N SER A 495 -14.01 -13.88 -1.12
CA SER A 495 -13.30 -12.68 -0.69
C SER A 495 -11.88 -12.98 -0.23
N ALA A 496 -10.87 -12.62 -1.02
CA ALA A 496 -9.47 -12.75 -0.64
C ALA A 496 -9.15 -11.97 0.65
N SER A 497 -9.71 -10.76 0.81
CA SER A 497 -9.49 -9.91 2.00
C SER A 497 -9.94 -10.60 3.29
N ILE A 498 -11.08 -11.29 3.30
CA ILE A 498 -11.55 -12.04 4.48
C ILE A 498 -10.59 -13.21 4.79
N GLN A 499 -10.14 -13.94 3.76
CA GLN A 499 -9.17 -15.02 3.93
C GLN A 499 -7.85 -14.51 4.52
N ILE A 500 -7.35 -13.37 4.03
CA ILE A 500 -6.15 -12.73 4.54
C ILE A 500 -6.30 -12.36 6.02
N GLU A 501 -7.44 -11.80 6.44
CA GLU A 501 -7.64 -11.45 7.85
C GLU A 501 -7.75 -12.67 8.76
N LEU A 502 -8.41 -13.76 8.32
CA LEU A 502 -8.39 -15.04 9.04
C LEU A 502 -6.97 -15.60 9.16
N ALA A 503 -6.19 -15.53 8.08
CA ALA A 503 -4.79 -15.95 8.06
C ALA A 503 -3.92 -15.13 9.01
N LYS A 504 -4.09 -13.80 9.04
CA LYS A 504 -3.40 -12.90 9.99
C LYS A 504 -3.73 -13.22 11.44
N ILE A 505 -4.98 -13.58 11.73
CA ILE A 505 -5.39 -13.99 13.08
C ILE A 505 -4.69 -15.29 13.48
N GLU A 506 -4.69 -16.32 12.63
CA GLU A 506 -3.98 -17.58 12.94
C GLU A 506 -2.45 -17.40 13.01
N HIS A 507 -1.89 -16.57 12.13
CA HIS A 507 -0.50 -16.13 12.18
C HIS A 507 -0.19 -15.46 13.54
N SER A 508 -1.03 -14.54 14.02
CA SER A 508 -0.81 -13.90 15.33
C SER A 508 -0.84 -14.89 16.50
N LYS A 509 -1.53 -16.03 16.36
CA LYS A 509 -1.52 -17.16 17.31
C LYS A 509 -0.32 -18.11 17.12
N GLN A 510 0.50 -17.87 16.10
CA GLN A 510 1.59 -18.74 15.63
C GLN A 510 1.10 -20.13 15.19
N ASN A 511 -0.10 -20.19 14.64
CA ASN A 511 -0.68 -21.39 14.04
C ASN A 511 -0.35 -21.39 12.55
N TRP A 512 0.92 -21.64 12.22
CA TRP A 512 1.49 -21.43 10.88
C TRP A 512 0.82 -22.28 9.80
N ARG A 513 0.42 -23.52 10.13
CA ARG A 513 -0.26 -24.43 9.20
C ARG A 513 -1.66 -23.97 8.88
N GLU A 514 -2.39 -23.51 9.89
CA GLU A 514 -3.73 -22.98 9.72
C GLU A 514 -3.71 -21.65 8.95
N ALA A 515 -2.75 -20.77 9.26
CA ALA A 515 -2.54 -19.53 8.52
C ALA A 515 -2.19 -19.77 7.05
N GLU A 516 -1.34 -20.76 6.76
CA GLU A 516 -0.98 -21.18 5.39
C GLU A 516 -2.21 -21.55 4.56
N ILE A 517 -3.16 -22.31 5.12
CA ILE A 517 -4.40 -22.71 4.42
C ILE A 517 -5.19 -21.46 3.97
N PHE A 518 -5.37 -20.49 4.88
CA PHE A 518 -6.11 -19.27 4.57
C PHE A 518 -5.37 -18.37 3.57
N TYR A 519 -4.04 -18.22 3.70
CA TYR A 519 -3.25 -17.46 2.72
C TYR A 519 -3.25 -18.14 1.35
N ALA A 520 -3.13 -19.46 1.28
CA ALA A 520 -3.21 -20.21 0.03
C ALA A 520 -4.56 -19.99 -0.66
N LYS A 521 -5.67 -20.09 0.09
CA LYS A 521 -7.01 -19.79 -0.43
C LYS A 521 -7.14 -18.34 -0.90
N ALA A 522 -6.54 -17.38 -0.19
CA ALA A 522 -6.49 -15.99 -0.65
C ALA A 522 -5.74 -15.83 -1.98
N THR A 523 -4.61 -16.54 -2.16
CA THR A 523 -3.84 -16.52 -3.42
C THR A 523 -4.51 -17.30 -4.55
N GLU A 524 -5.37 -18.27 -4.26
CA GLU A 524 -6.22 -18.93 -5.27
C GLU A 524 -7.31 -17.98 -5.77
N ILE A 525 -7.89 -17.18 -4.88
CA ILE A 525 -8.90 -16.18 -5.23
C ILE A 525 -8.28 -15.01 -5.98
N ASP A 526 -7.19 -14.44 -5.45
CA ASP A 526 -6.46 -13.31 -6.06
C ASP A 526 -4.96 -13.65 -6.15
N PRO A 527 -4.51 -14.25 -7.28
CA PRO A 527 -3.11 -14.62 -7.47
C PRO A 527 -2.12 -13.45 -7.42
N GLY A 528 -2.59 -12.22 -7.70
CA GLY A 528 -1.80 -10.99 -7.67
C GLY A 528 -1.70 -10.34 -6.28
N ASN A 529 -2.36 -10.91 -5.27
CA ASN A 529 -2.39 -10.34 -3.94
C ASN A 529 -1.04 -10.46 -3.22
N SER A 530 -0.27 -9.37 -3.23
CA SER A 530 1.06 -9.33 -2.62
C SER A 530 1.04 -9.55 -1.09
N VAL A 531 -0.04 -9.16 -0.41
CA VAL A 531 -0.18 -9.37 1.05
C VAL A 531 -0.41 -10.85 1.36
N ALA A 532 -1.32 -11.50 0.64
CA ALA A 532 -1.59 -12.92 0.82
C ALA A 532 -0.35 -13.77 0.54
N ARG A 533 0.33 -13.49 -0.58
CA ARG A 533 1.49 -14.26 -1.02
C ARG A 533 2.70 -14.07 -0.10
N HIS A 534 2.93 -12.84 0.40
CA HIS A 534 3.93 -12.59 1.45
C HIS A 534 3.60 -13.36 2.74
N GLY A 535 2.33 -13.37 3.16
CA GLY A 535 1.86 -14.14 4.30
C GLY A 535 2.09 -15.65 4.14
N LEU A 536 1.83 -16.18 2.94
CA LEU A 536 2.10 -17.58 2.57
C LEU A 536 3.59 -17.92 2.67
N GLY A 537 4.46 -17.10 2.07
CA GLY A 537 5.91 -17.26 2.15
C GLY A 537 6.41 -17.21 3.60
N LEU A 538 5.88 -16.32 4.43
CA LEU A 538 6.23 -16.25 5.84
C LEU A 538 5.78 -17.49 6.61
N CYS A 539 4.60 -18.04 6.33
CA CYS A 539 4.15 -19.29 6.95
C CYS A 539 5.06 -20.48 6.57
N LYS A 540 5.53 -20.54 5.32
CA LYS A 540 6.51 -21.54 4.86
C LYS A 540 7.86 -21.36 5.55
N LEU A 541 8.36 -20.12 5.64
CA LEU A 541 9.63 -19.79 6.31
C LEU A 541 9.61 -20.18 7.79
N ARG A 542 8.48 -19.96 8.49
CA ARG A 542 8.31 -20.35 9.90
C ARG A 542 8.08 -21.86 10.10
N GLN A 543 7.88 -22.60 9.02
CA GLN A 543 7.80 -24.06 9.00
C GLN A 543 9.10 -24.72 8.50
N ASP A 544 10.22 -23.98 8.49
CA ASP A 544 11.54 -24.47 8.08
C ASP A 544 11.60 -24.90 6.61
N LYS A 545 10.89 -24.14 5.76
CA LYS A 545 10.85 -24.33 4.29
C LYS A 545 11.32 -23.06 3.55
N PRO A 546 12.58 -22.64 3.71
CA PRO A 546 13.08 -21.37 3.18
C PRO A 546 13.07 -21.31 1.64
N GLU A 547 13.31 -22.40 0.92
CA GLU A 547 13.28 -22.41 -0.55
C GLU A 547 11.86 -22.15 -1.09
N GLU A 548 10.85 -22.81 -0.51
CA GLU A 548 9.45 -22.57 -0.89
C GLU A 548 9.01 -21.13 -0.53
N ALA A 549 9.55 -20.57 0.55
CA ALA A 549 9.27 -19.20 0.96
C ALA A 549 9.84 -18.18 -0.03
N LEU A 550 11.07 -18.39 -0.50
CA LEU A 550 11.72 -17.52 -1.49
C LEU A 550 10.93 -17.42 -2.80
N ILE A 551 10.35 -18.52 -3.27
CA ILE A 551 9.49 -18.52 -4.48
C ILE A 551 8.32 -17.54 -4.32
N GLU A 552 7.63 -17.59 -3.16
CA GLU A 552 6.52 -16.69 -2.89
C GLU A 552 6.98 -15.24 -2.77
N PHE A 553 8.08 -14.98 -2.08
CA PHE A 553 8.61 -13.64 -1.90
C PHE A 553 9.11 -12.99 -3.20
N PHE A 554 9.75 -13.77 -4.09
CA PHE A 554 10.17 -13.25 -5.39
C PHE A 554 8.97 -12.85 -6.25
N THR A 555 7.92 -13.66 -6.26
CA THR A 555 6.67 -13.32 -6.94
C THR A 555 6.05 -12.03 -6.36
N VAL A 556 6.16 -11.80 -5.04
CA VAL A 556 5.69 -10.55 -4.41
C VAL A 556 6.45 -9.34 -4.93
N ILE A 557 7.79 -9.38 -5.00
CA ILE A 557 8.58 -8.21 -5.42
C ILE A 557 8.55 -7.97 -6.93
N GLU A 558 8.18 -8.96 -7.74
CA GLU A 558 7.85 -8.78 -9.16
C GLU A 558 6.64 -7.87 -9.36
N HIS A 559 5.66 -7.92 -8.44
CA HIS A 559 4.47 -7.07 -8.48
C HIS A 559 4.63 -5.79 -7.65
N THR A 560 5.18 -5.92 -6.45
CA THR A 560 5.33 -4.85 -5.46
C THR A 560 6.78 -4.80 -4.98
N TYR A 561 7.66 -4.21 -5.80
CA TYR A 561 9.09 -4.14 -5.48
C TYR A 561 9.39 -3.35 -4.20
N PHE A 562 8.69 -2.21 -3.98
CA PHE A 562 8.86 -1.40 -2.78
C PHE A 562 8.09 -2.01 -1.59
N TYR A 563 8.53 -3.19 -1.17
CA TYR A 563 7.96 -3.94 -0.05
C TYR A 563 9.07 -4.31 0.95
N PRO A 564 9.50 -3.39 1.83
CA PRO A 564 10.66 -3.60 2.71
C PRO A 564 10.55 -4.86 3.59
N GLN A 565 9.35 -5.21 4.06
CA GLN A 565 9.13 -6.44 4.84
C GLN A 565 9.29 -7.72 4.03
N CYS A 566 9.02 -7.68 2.72
CA CYS A 566 9.26 -8.84 1.85
C CYS A 566 10.77 -9.03 1.64
N HIS A 567 11.51 -7.97 1.33
CA HIS A 567 12.97 -8.02 1.22
C HIS A 567 13.64 -8.48 2.52
N TYR A 568 13.10 -8.07 3.67
CA TYR A 568 13.57 -8.55 4.97
C TYR A 568 13.39 -10.07 5.13
N HIS A 569 12.23 -10.61 4.74
CA HIS A 569 12.01 -12.06 4.83
C HIS A 569 12.73 -12.86 3.74
N ILE A 570 13.02 -12.27 2.57
CA ILE A 570 13.95 -12.86 1.59
C ILE A 570 15.32 -13.02 2.24
N ALA A 571 15.83 -11.98 2.90
CA ALA A 571 17.10 -12.03 3.60
C ALA A 571 17.10 -13.06 4.74
N GLU A 572 16.03 -13.13 5.53
CA GLU A 572 15.87 -14.14 6.60
C GLU A 572 15.85 -15.58 6.04
N ALA A 573 15.17 -15.82 4.92
CA ALA A 573 15.19 -17.10 4.23
C ALA A 573 16.58 -17.46 3.71
N LEU A 574 17.33 -16.49 3.17
CA LEU A 574 18.71 -16.69 2.73
C LEU A 574 19.66 -17.00 3.88
N VAL A 575 19.45 -16.41 5.07
CA VAL A 575 20.19 -16.77 6.29
C VAL A 575 19.95 -18.23 6.67
N GLN A 576 18.69 -18.72 6.64
CA GLN A 576 18.39 -20.14 6.91
C GLN A 576 19.04 -21.09 5.90
N LEU A 577 19.27 -20.62 4.68
CA LEU A 577 19.98 -21.34 3.62
C LEU A 577 21.51 -21.16 3.68
N GLU A 578 22.03 -20.48 4.71
CA GLU A 578 23.45 -20.17 4.88
C GLU A 578 24.06 -19.34 3.73
N LYS A 579 23.22 -18.62 2.97
CA LYS A 579 23.61 -17.72 1.87
C LYS A 579 23.86 -16.30 2.38
N TYR A 580 24.89 -16.14 3.20
CA TYR A 580 25.13 -14.92 3.97
C TYR A 580 25.44 -13.69 3.10
N SER A 581 26.13 -13.86 1.97
CA SER A 581 26.43 -12.74 1.06
C SER A 581 25.16 -12.15 0.45
N GLU A 582 24.28 -13.00 -0.07
CA GLU A 582 23.01 -12.62 -0.67
C GLU A 582 22.04 -12.09 0.40
N ALA A 583 22.03 -12.69 1.59
CA ALA A 583 21.25 -12.19 2.72
C ALA A 583 21.66 -10.76 3.10
N ALA A 584 22.96 -10.46 3.13
CA ALA A 584 23.44 -9.11 3.42
C ALA A 584 22.96 -8.10 2.37
N GLN A 585 23.04 -8.45 1.08
CA GLN A 585 22.53 -7.58 0.00
C GLN A 585 21.03 -7.31 0.16
N ALA A 586 20.23 -8.34 0.46
CA ALA A 586 18.79 -8.20 0.66
C ALA A 586 18.46 -7.34 1.90
N PHE A 587 19.18 -7.50 3.03
CA PHE A 587 19.00 -6.63 4.19
C PHE A 587 19.45 -5.18 3.93
N GLU A 588 20.51 -4.96 3.15
CA GLU A 588 20.90 -3.62 2.72
C GLU A 588 19.81 -2.98 1.86
N LEU A 589 19.26 -3.72 0.90
CA LEU A 589 18.12 -3.28 0.08
C LEU A 589 16.91 -2.93 0.95
N THR A 590 16.56 -3.77 1.94
CA THR A 590 15.53 -3.45 2.93
C THR A 590 15.80 -2.11 3.61
N LEU A 591 17.04 -1.80 3.96
CA LEU A 591 17.41 -0.55 4.62
C LEU A 591 17.43 0.66 3.69
N THR A 592 17.53 0.48 2.37
CA THR A 592 17.29 1.59 1.42
C THR A 592 15.82 2.02 1.44
N MET A 593 14.90 1.07 1.62
CA MET A 593 13.45 1.31 1.65
C MET A 593 12.92 1.68 3.05
N ALA A 594 13.50 1.08 4.09
CA ALA A 594 13.13 1.29 5.48
C ALA A 594 14.37 1.50 6.36
N PRO A 595 15.00 2.69 6.32
CA PRO A 595 16.29 2.96 6.99
C PRO A 595 16.29 2.76 8.50
N LYS A 596 15.12 2.82 9.14
CA LYS A 596 14.92 2.66 10.58
C LYS A 596 14.65 1.21 11.01
N MET A 597 14.75 0.24 10.12
CA MET A 597 14.50 -1.17 10.46
C MET A 597 15.69 -1.77 11.22
N THR A 598 15.74 -1.55 12.54
CA THR A 598 16.85 -1.98 13.41
C THR A 598 17.13 -3.48 13.34
N ARG A 599 16.10 -4.34 13.16
CA ARG A 599 16.27 -5.79 13.01
C ARG A 599 17.17 -6.16 11.83
N ALA A 600 16.97 -5.53 10.66
CA ALA A 600 17.81 -5.75 9.48
C ALA A 600 19.27 -5.34 9.74
N ARG A 601 19.50 -4.22 10.43
CA ARG A 601 20.86 -3.78 10.80
C ARG A 601 21.57 -4.78 11.72
N LYS A 602 20.86 -5.39 12.66
CA LYS A 602 21.46 -6.36 13.57
C LYS A 602 21.81 -7.67 12.88
N TRP A 603 20.98 -8.14 11.95
CA TRP A 603 21.37 -9.23 11.05
C TRP A 603 22.61 -8.90 10.24
N LEU A 604 22.71 -7.68 9.68
CA LEU A 604 23.92 -7.25 8.98
C LEU A 604 25.17 -7.23 9.87
N ILE A 605 25.03 -6.81 11.13
CA ILE A 605 26.14 -6.88 12.10
C ILE A 605 26.61 -8.32 12.26
N ASP A 606 25.70 -9.24 12.55
CA ASP A 606 26.03 -10.67 12.74
C ASP A 606 26.66 -11.27 11.47
N ILE A 607 26.07 -11.01 10.30
CA ILE A 607 26.55 -11.49 9.02
C ILE A 607 27.97 -10.98 8.72
N TYR A 608 28.19 -9.67 8.86
CA TYR A 608 29.49 -9.06 8.58
C TYR A 608 30.56 -9.41 9.61
N GLU A 609 30.18 -9.62 10.87
CA GLU A 609 31.11 -9.97 11.95
C GLU A 609 31.52 -11.44 11.89
N ASN A 610 30.57 -12.35 11.66
CA ASN A 610 30.80 -13.79 11.82
C ASN A 610 31.02 -14.54 10.50
N TYR A 611 30.56 -14.02 9.35
CA TYR A 611 30.56 -14.77 8.09
C TYR A 611 31.30 -14.06 6.95
N LEU A 612 31.19 -12.73 6.84
CA LEU A 612 31.80 -11.97 5.73
C LEU A 612 33.07 -11.18 6.12
N ASN A 613 33.36 -11.02 7.41
CA ASN A 613 34.53 -10.32 7.96
C ASN A 613 34.70 -8.85 7.49
N ASP A 614 33.60 -8.09 7.41
CA ASP A 614 33.61 -6.67 7.02
C ASP A 614 33.45 -5.76 8.27
N ASN A 615 34.58 -5.45 8.90
CA ASN A 615 34.61 -4.65 10.14
C ASN A 615 34.10 -3.22 9.96
N GLU A 616 34.27 -2.62 8.77
CA GLU A 616 33.79 -1.26 8.51
C GLU A 616 32.27 -1.22 8.53
N LYS A 617 31.62 -2.18 7.86
CA LYS A 617 30.16 -2.31 7.89
C LYS A 617 29.63 -2.68 9.28
N VAL A 618 30.33 -3.54 10.03
CA VAL A 618 29.97 -3.84 11.43
C VAL A 618 29.90 -2.58 12.27
N ILE A 619 30.93 -1.73 12.22
CA ILE A 619 30.99 -0.46 12.96
C ILE A 619 29.84 0.46 12.52
N LEU A 620 29.67 0.65 11.21
CA LEU A 620 28.60 1.48 10.64
C LEU A 620 27.21 1.05 11.15
N HIS A 621 26.90 -0.24 11.09
CA HIS A 621 25.60 -0.74 11.52
C HIS A 621 25.44 -0.68 13.05
N LYS A 622 26.49 -0.95 13.85
CA LYS A 622 26.46 -0.80 15.32
C LYS A 622 26.16 0.64 15.72
N GLU A 623 26.78 1.61 15.06
CA GLU A 623 26.50 3.04 15.28
C GLU A 623 25.05 3.40 14.93
N LYS A 624 24.57 2.96 13.75
CA LYS A 624 23.18 3.22 13.33
C LYS A 624 22.14 2.58 14.25
N VAL A 625 22.42 1.39 14.79
CA VAL A 625 21.58 0.74 15.80
C VAL A 625 21.55 1.55 17.10
N LYS A 626 22.71 2.06 17.53
CA LYS A 626 22.82 2.91 18.73
C LYS A 626 22.07 4.23 18.56
N GLU A 627 22.18 4.88 17.40
CA GLU A 627 21.42 6.09 17.06
C GLU A 627 19.90 5.85 17.05
N ALA A 628 19.47 4.66 16.60
CA ALA A 628 18.05 4.31 16.49
C ALA A 628 17.42 3.77 17.79
N SER A 629 18.24 3.32 18.75
CA SER A 629 17.75 2.76 20.01
C SER A 629 17.17 3.85 20.90
N LYS A 630 15.98 3.60 21.46
CA LYS A 630 15.38 4.48 22.48
C LYS A 630 15.90 4.20 23.89
N GLY A 631 16.85 3.28 24.04
CA GLY A 631 17.49 2.93 25.31
C GLY A 631 17.58 1.43 25.53
N ASP A 632 18.23 1.06 26.64
CA ASP A 632 18.44 -0.32 27.07
C ASP A 632 17.47 -0.68 28.20
N ILE A 633 16.86 -1.86 28.14
CA ILE A 633 15.88 -2.33 29.12
C ILE A 633 16.30 -3.72 29.62
N VAL A 634 16.40 -3.89 30.93
CA VAL A 634 16.60 -5.21 31.53
C VAL A 634 15.22 -5.81 31.79
N VAL A 635 14.99 -7.03 31.30
CA VAL A 635 13.71 -7.73 31.50
C VAL A 635 13.94 -8.99 32.32
N VAL A 636 13.19 -9.15 33.40
CA VAL A 636 13.10 -10.44 34.09
C VAL A 636 11.87 -11.16 33.58
N SER A 637 12.06 -12.36 33.04
CA SER A 637 10.99 -13.17 32.47
C SER A 637 11.06 -14.63 32.93
N GLY A 638 10.05 -15.41 32.57
CA GLY A 638 9.87 -16.81 32.94
C GLY A 638 8.40 -17.17 33.06
N LEU A 639 8.12 -18.45 33.30
CA LEU A 639 6.76 -18.91 33.62
C LEU A 639 6.26 -18.31 34.94
N PRO A 640 4.94 -18.25 35.19
CA PRO A 640 4.42 -18.00 36.52
C PRO A 640 5.11 -18.93 37.55
N ARG A 641 5.45 -18.40 38.73
CA ARG A 641 6.10 -19.17 39.83
C ARG A 641 7.52 -19.71 39.56
N SER A 642 8.18 -19.26 38.50
CA SER A 642 9.59 -19.57 38.20
C SER A 642 10.62 -18.83 39.06
N GLY A 643 10.19 -17.90 39.92
CA GLY A 643 11.11 -17.10 40.78
C GLY A 643 11.43 -15.70 40.27
N THR A 644 10.73 -15.22 39.23
CA THR A 644 10.90 -13.87 38.67
C THR A 644 10.81 -12.74 39.70
N SER A 645 9.93 -12.84 40.71
CA SER A 645 9.87 -11.82 41.77
C SER A 645 11.12 -11.77 42.64
N MET A 646 11.74 -12.93 42.94
CA MET A 646 13.00 -12.98 43.68
C MET A 646 14.12 -12.34 42.85
N MET A 647 14.17 -12.66 41.56
CA MET A 647 15.15 -12.08 40.65
C MET A 647 15.02 -10.55 40.55
N MET A 648 13.80 -10.03 40.45
CA MET A 648 13.56 -8.57 40.50
C MET A 648 14.11 -7.93 41.78
N GLN A 649 13.94 -8.57 42.93
CA GLN A 649 14.48 -8.08 44.20
C GLN A 649 16.01 -8.09 44.21
N MET A 650 16.62 -9.19 43.76
CA MET A 650 18.09 -9.30 43.65
C MET A 650 18.64 -8.14 42.82
N LEU A 651 18.09 -7.91 41.62
CA LEU A 651 18.54 -6.86 40.72
C LEU A 651 18.34 -5.45 41.30
N THR A 652 17.22 -5.22 41.98
CA THR A 652 16.92 -3.90 42.58
C THR A 652 17.89 -3.57 43.71
N GLU A 653 18.15 -4.52 44.60
CA GLU A 653 19.09 -4.38 45.72
C GLU A 653 20.54 -4.35 45.25
N GLY A 654 20.82 -5.03 44.13
CA GLY A 654 22.09 -4.96 43.42
C GLY A 654 22.38 -3.58 42.81
N GLY A 655 21.37 -2.71 42.65
CA GLY A 655 21.54 -1.32 42.22
C GLY A 655 20.76 -0.92 40.96
N LEU A 656 19.97 -1.81 40.35
CA LEU A 656 19.07 -1.42 39.26
C LEU A 656 17.80 -0.74 39.79
N THR A 657 17.30 0.23 39.04
CA THR A 657 15.98 0.81 39.32
C THR A 657 14.91 -0.07 38.69
N ALA A 658 13.92 -0.51 39.46
CA ALA A 658 12.78 -1.27 38.93
C ALA A 658 11.64 -0.37 38.44
N LEU A 659 10.96 -0.76 37.35
CA LEU A 659 9.68 -0.18 36.96
C LEU A 659 8.53 -1.06 37.49
N VAL A 660 7.79 -0.55 38.48
CA VAL A 660 6.73 -1.26 39.21
C VAL A 660 5.56 -0.32 39.53
N ASP A 661 4.39 -0.87 39.84
CA ASP A 661 3.27 -0.11 40.41
C ASP A 661 3.52 0.16 41.90
N GLU A 662 3.25 1.37 42.40
CA GLU A 662 3.36 1.69 43.84
C GLU A 662 2.17 1.18 44.69
N ASN A 663 1.26 0.38 44.11
CA ASN A 663 -0.08 0.15 44.66
C ASN A 663 -0.32 -1.22 45.34
N ARG A 664 0.66 -2.12 45.43
CA ARG A 664 0.43 -3.50 45.95
C ARG A 664 1.22 -3.83 47.20
N GLU A 665 0.51 -4.01 48.32
CA GLU A 665 1.08 -4.45 49.60
C GLU A 665 1.49 -5.94 49.57
N ALA A 666 2.48 -6.30 50.40
CA ALA A 666 2.99 -7.67 50.51
C ALA A 666 1.94 -8.63 51.11
N ASP A 667 1.97 -9.90 50.70
CA ASP A 667 1.05 -10.93 51.23
C ASP A 667 1.76 -12.25 51.61
N LYS A 668 0.99 -13.24 52.10
CA LYS A 668 1.53 -14.55 52.52
C LYS A 668 2.22 -15.35 51.39
N ASN A 669 1.89 -15.08 50.13
CA ASN A 669 2.44 -15.76 48.96
C ASN A 669 3.64 -15.00 48.34
N ASN A 670 3.76 -13.70 48.63
CA ASN A 670 4.88 -12.84 48.24
C ASN A 670 5.18 -11.81 49.36
N PRO A 671 5.89 -12.24 50.43
CA PRO A 671 6.06 -11.44 51.65
C PRO A 671 6.99 -10.23 51.50
N LYS A 672 7.68 -10.08 50.37
CA LYS A 672 8.61 -8.97 50.06
C LYS A 672 8.06 -8.01 48.99
N GLY A 673 6.75 -8.02 48.74
CA GLY A 673 6.08 -7.09 47.82
C GLY A 673 6.10 -7.52 46.35
N TYR A 674 5.25 -6.86 45.57
CA TYR A 674 4.98 -7.15 44.16
C TYR A 674 5.80 -6.23 43.25
N TYR A 675 6.38 -6.79 42.18
CA TYR A 675 7.23 -6.08 41.19
C TYR A 675 6.56 -6.01 39.82
N GLU A 676 5.23 -6.01 39.83
CA GLU A 676 4.41 -5.92 38.64
C GLU A 676 4.19 -4.46 38.26
N TYR A 677 4.19 -4.19 36.97
CA TYR A 677 3.74 -2.94 36.39
C TYR A 677 2.47 -3.23 35.58
N GLU A 678 1.32 -2.66 35.96
CA GLU A 678 0.00 -2.98 35.40
C GLU A 678 -0.01 -2.89 33.87
N PRO A 679 0.57 -1.85 33.24
CA PRO A 679 0.60 -1.72 31.78
C PRO A 679 1.28 -2.87 31.05
N VAL A 680 2.15 -3.65 31.70
CA VAL A 680 2.75 -4.86 31.11
C VAL A 680 1.68 -5.83 30.62
N LYS A 681 0.55 -5.98 31.34
CA LYS A 681 -0.55 -6.88 30.92
C LYS A 681 -1.13 -6.51 29.56
N ARG A 682 -0.99 -5.24 29.18
CA ARG A 682 -1.49 -4.67 27.92
C ARG A 682 -0.37 -4.42 26.92
N LEU A 683 0.86 -4.91 27.15
CA LEU A 683 2.02 -4.67 26.29
C LEU A 683 1.78 -5.02 24.81
N ALA A 684 0.99 -6.06 24.54
CA ALA A 684 0.59 -6.45 23.18
C ALA A 684 -0.24 -5.37 22.46
N ASN A 685 -0.97 -4.55 23.21
CA ASN A 685 -1.92 -3.56 22.68
C ASN A 685 -1.38 -2.13 22.83
N ASP A 686 -0.69 -1.85 23.93
CA ASP A 686 -0.14 -0.55 24.29
C ASP A 686 1.26 -0.70 24.86
N ASN A 687 2.22 -0.14 24.13
CA ASN A 687 3.63 -0.07 24.49
C ASN A 687 4.13 1.39 24.55
N SER A 688 3.22 2.36 24.56
CA SER A 688 3.55 3.79 24.60
C SER A 688 4.37 4.17 25.83
N TRP A 689 4.18 3.47 26.94
CA TRP A 689 4.88 3.64 28.22
C TRP A 689 6.28 3.03 28.25
N MET A 690 6.70 2.23 27.25
CA MET A 690 7.98 1.50 27.29
C MET A 690 9.21 2.42 27.42
N HIS A 691 9.11 3.69 27.00
CA HIS A 691 10.17 4.68 27.20
C HIS A 691 10.49 4.92 28.69
N LEU A 692 9.53 4.71 29.60
CA LEU A 692 9.71 4.84 31.05
C LEU A 692 10.56 3.70 31.65
N ALA A 693 10.71 2.58 30.93
CA ALA A 693 11.50 1.42 31.32
C ALA A 693 12.97 1.53 30.87
N SER A 694 13.33 2.55 30.08
CA SER A 694 14.71 2.76 29.65
C SER A 694 15.65 2.96 30.85
N GLY A 695 16.74 2.21 30.87
CA GLY A 695 17.72 2.18 31.97
C GLY A 695 17.23 1.45 33.23
N LYS A 696 16.07 0.77 33.18
CA LYS A 696 15.44 0.11 34.33
C LYS A 696 15.31 -1.40 34.12
N VAL A 697 14.99 -2.09 35.21
CA VAL A 697 14.54 -3.49 35.18
C VAL A 697 13.02 -3.57 35.25
N ILE A 698 12.41 -4.41 34.41
CA ILE A 698 10.98 -4.65 34.40
C ILE A 698 10.67 -6.15 34.34
N LYS A 699 9.59 -6.55 35.01
CA LYS A 699 9.09 -7.92 34.96
C LYS A 699 8.08 -8.09 33.83
N VAL A 700 8.37 -8.95 32.86
CA VAL A 700 7.47 -9.29 31.74
C VAL A 700 7.30 -10.81 31.66
N ILE A 701 6.07 -11.30 31.64
CA ILE A 701 5.81 -12.74 31.53
C ILE A 701 6.23 -13.27 30.16
N ALA A 702 6.68 -14.52 30.09
CA ALA A 702 7.19 -15.14 28.85
C ALA A 702 6.24 -14.97 27.65
N GLN A 703 4.92 -15.08 27.90
CA GLN A 703 3.82 -14.90 26.94
C GLN A 703 3.84 -13.54 26.21
N LEU A 704 4.37 -12.49 26.84
CA LEU A 704 4.32 -11.13 26.33
C LEU A 704 5.67 -10.63 25.81
N LEU A 705 6.72 -11.45 25.89
CA LEU A 705 8.01 -11.11 25.30
C LEU A 705 7.91 -10.81 23.79
N PRO A 706 7.13 -11.57 22.99
CA PRO A 706 6.93 -11.25 21.58
C PRO A 706 6.37 -9.86 21.27
N SER A 707 5.76 -9.22 22.26
CA SER A 707 5.17 -7.88 22.15
C SER A 707 6.14 -6.74 22.48
N LEU A 708 7.40 -7.04 22.82
CA LEU A 708 8.41 -6.04 23.12
C LEU A 708 8.75 -5.21 21.87
N PRO A 709 8.73 -3.85 21.94
CA PRO A 709 9.05 -3.02 20.79
C PRO A 709 10.50 -3.21 20.30
N PRO A 710 10.74 -3.33 18.98
CA PRO A 710 12.08 -3.63 18.45
C PRO A 710 13.08 -2.46 18.52
N ASN A 711 12.62 -1.28 18.92
CA ASN A 711 13.41 -0.05 18.97
C ASN A 711 14.08 0.22 20.34
N PHE A 712 14.15 -0.80 21.20
CA PHE A 712 14.96 -0.83 22.42
C PHE A 712 15.89 -2.04 22.36
N ASN A 713 16.99 -1.99 23.10
CA ASN A 713 17.82 -3.16 23.33
C ASN A 713 17.37 -3.85 24.61
N TYR A 714 17.27 -5.18 24.58
CA TYR A 714 16.84 -5.95 25.74
C TYR A 714 17.94 -6.86 26.25
N LYS A 715 18.13 -6.87 27.56
CA LYS A 715 18.85 -7.93 28.28
C LYS A 715 17.83 -8.70 29.11
N ILE A 716 17.53 -9.93 28.69
CA ILE A 716 16.50 -10.76 29.31
C ILE A 716 17.14 -11.78 30.23
N ILE A 717 16.83 -11.71 31.52
CA ILE A 717 17.12 -12.77 32.48
C ILE A 717 15.90 -13.68 32.51
N PHE A 718 16.04 -14.89 31.97
CA PHE A 718 14.94 -15.84 31.81
C PHE A 718 15.00 -16.92 32.90
N MET A 719 14.09 -16.81 33.87
CA MET A 719 13.99 -17.73 34.99
C MET A 719 13.39 -19.08 34.56
N GLN A 720 14.16 -20.13 34.80
CA GLN A 720 13.78 -21.52 34.54
C GLN A 720 13.53 -22.24 35.86
N ARG A 721 12.50 -23.08 35.88
CA ARG A 721 12.18 -23.93 37.03
C ARG A 721 11.47 -25.17 36.54
N GLU A 722 11.74 -26.31 37.18
CA GLU A 722 11.10 -27.59 36.88
C GLU A 722 9.58 -27.46 36.81
N MET A 723 8.99 -27.98 35.73
CA MET A 723 7.57 -27.79 35.40
C MET A 723 6.67 -28.32 36.53
N ASP A 724 7.01 -29.47 37.09
CA ASP A 724 6.23 -30.08 38.17
C ASP A 724 6.22 -29.17 39.41
N GLU A 725 7.35 -28.51 39.73
CA GLU A 725 7.41 -27.57 40.84
C GLU A 725 6.61 -26.30 40.59
N VAL A 726 6.62 -25.81 39.34
CA VAL A 726 5.81 -24.67 38.90
C VAL A 726 4.33 -24.98 39.08
N LEU A 727 3.87 -26.15 38.63
CA LEU A 727 2.48 -26.61 38.75
C LEU A 727 2.04 -26.76 40.21
N VAL A 728 2.88 -27.40 41.04
CA VAL A 728 2.59 -27.54 42.49
C VAL A 728 2.55 -26.16 43.16
N SER A 729 3.50 -25.28 42.87
CA SER A 729 3.52 -23.92 43.43
C SER A 729 2.28 -23.11 43.03
N GLN A 730 1.83 -23.24 41.78
CA GLN A 730 0.62 -22.58 41.28
C GLN A 730 -0.63 -23.09 42.01
N GLN A 731 -0.75 -24.39 42.23
CA GLN A 731 -1.89 -24.97 42.94
C GLN A 731 -1.95 -24.58 44.41
N VAL A 732 -0.80 -24.52 45.08
CA VAL A 732 -0.70 -24.06 46.47
C VAL A 732 -1.11 -22.58 46.57
N MET A 733 -0.67 -21.74 45.63
CA MET A 733 -1.09 -20.33 45.56
C MET A 733 -2.61 -20.19 45.41
N LEU A 734 -3.25 -21.06 44.63
CA LEU A 734 -4.71 -21.11 44.46
C LEU A 734 -5.45 -21.72 45.66
N GLY A 735 -4.76 -21.97 46.79
CA GLY A 735 -5.36 -22.39 48.06
C GLY A 735 -5.43 -23.90 48.27
N LYS A 736 -4.86 -24.72 47.38
CA LYS A 736 -4.80 -26.18 47.60
C LYS A 736 -3.72 -26.52 48.65
N LYS A 737 -4.03 -27.46 49.54
CA LYS A 737 -3.01 -28.07 50.43
C LYS A 737 -1.91 -28.74 49.59
N LYS A 738 -0.64 -28.56 49.99
CA LYS A 738 0.54 -29.05 49.26
C LYS A 738 0.47 -30.55 48.91
N GLU A 739 0.09 -31.38 49.87
CA GLU A 739 -0.07 -32.84 49.70
C GLU A 739 -1.10 -33.24 48.63
N LYS A 740 -2.12 -32.39 48.40
CA LYS A 740 -3.12 -32.58 47.36
C LYS A 740 -2.61 -32.03 46.02
N ALA A 741 -1.92 -30.90 46.05
CA ALA A 741 -1.30 -30.30 44.86
C ALA A 741 -0.28 -31.25 44.20
N GLU A 742 0.55 -31.91 45.01
CA GLU A 742 1.52 -32.94 44.54
C GLU A 742 0.87 -34.18 43.92
N LYS A 743 -0.42 -34.42 44.20
CA LYS A 743 -1.18 -35.58 43.69
C LYS A 743 -2.15 -35.24 42.56
N THR A 744 -2.33 -33.95 42.23
CA THR A 744 -3.27 -33.52 41.18
C THR A 744 -2.51 -32.81 40.05
N PHE A 745 -1.91 -33.56 39.13
CA PHE A 745 -1.28 -32.97 37.95
C PHE A 745 -2.33 -32.61 36.89
N SER A 746 -2.33 -31.36 36.43
CA SER A 746 -3.16 -30.95 35.29
C SER A 746 -2.35 -31.11 34.02
N LEU A 747 -2.52 -32.25 33.34
CA LEU A 747 -1.88 -32.51 32.05
C LEU A 747 -2.15 -31.39 31.01
N PRO A 748 -3.39 -30.87 30.85
CA PRO A 748 -3.66 -29.79 29.91
C PRO A 748 -2.88 -28.49 30.23
N LEU A 749 -2.74 -28.15 31.51
CA LEU A 749 -1.99 -26.96 31.92
C LEU A 749 -0.49 -27.13 31.70
N ALA A 750 0.05 -28.33 31.98
CA ALA A 750 1.45 -28.66 31.72
C ALA A 750 1.79 -28.56 30.24
N GLU A 751 0.96 -29.14 29.37
CA GLU A 751 1.10 -29.05 27.92
C GLU A 751 1.02 -27.59 27.43
N THR A 752 0.11 -26.80 28.00
CA THR A 752 -0.03 -25.37 27.67
C THR A 752 1.25 -24.61 27.98
N TYR A 753 1.81 -24.78 29.19
CA TYR A 753 3.07 -24.12 29.57
C TYR A 753 4.27 -24.61 28.76
N LYS A 754 4.31 -25.91 28.43
CA LYS A 754 5.37 -26.47 27.57
C LYS A 754 5.36 -25.84 26.18
N LYS A 755 4.19 -25.83 25.52
CA LYS A 755 4.01 -25.16 24.22
C LYS A 755 4.36 -23.67 24.28
N GLN A 756 4.02 -23.02 25.38
CA GLN A 756 4.35 -21.61 25.57
C GLN A 756 5.86 -21.37 25.67
N ILE A 757 6.59 -22.19 26.44
CA ILE A 757 8.05 -22.09 26.52
C ILE A 757 8.66 -22.34 25.15
N GLU A 758 8.24 -23.40 24.44
CA GLU A 758 8.74 -23.73 23.10
C GLU A 758 8.55 -22.55 22.14
N LYS A 759 7.35 -21.96 22.11
CA LYS A 759 7.05 -20.76 21.30
C LYS A 759 7.91 -19.56 21.70
N THR A 760 8.08 -19.33 23.00
CA THR A 760 8.85 -18.18 23.51
C THR A 760 10.33 -18.33 23.18
N ASN A 761 10.91 -19.51 23.38
CA ASN A 761 12.32 -19.78 23.07
C ASN A 761 12.58 -19.66 21.57
N THR A 762 11.75 -20.28 20.73
CA THR A 762 11.85 -20.15 19.27
C THR A 762 11.82 -18.69 18.83
N TRP A 763 10.95 -17.88 19.44
CA TRP A 763 10.91 -16.44 19.17
C TRP A 763 12.19 -15.74 19.66
N LEU A 764 12.64 -15.98 20.89
CA LEU A 764 13.86 -15.40 21.46
C LEU A 764 15.09 -15.70 20.60
N ASP A 765 15.24 -16.94 20.16
CA ASP A 765 16.35 -17.38 19.31
C ASP A 765 16.36 -16.67 17.94
N SER A 766 15.19 -16.24 17.47
CA SER A 766 15.03 -15.46 16.23
C SER A 766 15.20 -13.93 16.40
N GLN A 767 15.40 -13.43 17.63
CA GLN A 767 15.48 -11.98 17.88
C GLN A 767 16.92 -11.50 18.05
N PRO A 768 17.51 -10.85 17.04
CA PRO A 768 18.87 -10.32 17.17
C PRO A 768 18.94 -9.10 18.11
N ASN A 769 17.80 -8.56 18.56
CA ASN A 769 17.76 -7.41 19.48
C ASN A 769 17.70 -7.76 20.98
N ILE A 770 17.89 -9.04 21.31
CA ILE A 770 17.69 -9.57 22.65
C ILE A 770 18.91 -10.39 23.05
N ASP A 771 19.62 -9.93 24.08
CA ASP A 771 20.56 -10.77 24.80
C ASP A 771 19.78 -11.56 25.86
N ILE A 772 20.01 -12.87 25.98
CA ILE A 772 19.33 -13.71 26.96
C ILE A 772 20.31 -14.41 27.89
N LEU A 773 19.98 -14.42 29.18
CA LEU A 773 20.64 -15.20 30.22
C LEU A 773 19.62 -16.13 30.89
N PRO A 774 19.62 -17.44 30.57
CA PRO A 774 18.85 -18.43 31.30
C PRO A 774 19.40 -18.59 32.72
N ILE A 775 18.53 -18.53 33.74
CA ILE A 775 18.90 -18.73 35.15
C ILE A 775 17.97 -19.77 35.77
N ASN A 776 18.54 -20.85 36.30
CA ASN A 776 17.76 -21.88 36.98
C ASN A 776 17.46 -21.45 38.43
N TYR A 777 16.18 -21.50 38.81
CA TYR A 777 15.73 -21.18 40.16
C TYR A 777 16.45 -22.03 41.22
N ALA A 778 16.66 -23.32 40.97
CA ALA A 778 17.33 -24.21 41.93
C ALA A 778 18.79 -23.80 42.17
N ASP A 779 19.47 -23.31 41.14
CA ASP A 779 20.86 -22.86 41.22
C ASP A 779 20.97 -21.56 42.02
N VAL A 780 20.05 -20.61 41.80
CA VAL A 780 20.01 -19.38 42.62
C VAL A 780 19.79 -19.70 44.10
N MET A 781 18.95 -20.69 44.42
CA MET A 781 18.67 -21.07 45.80
C MET A 781 19.84 -21.81 46.48
N SER A 782 20.69 -22.50 45.71
CA SER A 782 21.77 -23.35 46.24
C SER A 782 23.15 -22.70 46.16
N HIS A 783 23.39 -21.90 45.12
CA HIS A 783 24.67 -21.25 44.81
C HIS A 783 24.45 -19.77 44.41
N PRO A 784 23.83 -18.94 45.27
CA PRO A 784 23.46 -17.57 44.93
C PRO A 784 24.65 -16.68 44.54
N GLU A 785 25.83 -16.92 45.11
CA GLU A 785 27.08 -16.20 44.79
C GLU A 785 27.46 -16.36 43.30
N ILE A 786 27.42 -17.60 42.79
CA ILE A 786 27.79 -17.93 41.41
C ILE A 786 26.79 -17.31 40.43
N GLU A 787 25.49 -17.44 40.71
CA GLU A 787 24.46 -16.88 39.84
C GLU A 787 24.46 -15.34 39.87
N ALA A 788 24.73 -14.72 41.04
CA ALA A 788 24.88 -13.27 41.15
C ALA A 788 26.07 -12.75 40.34
N GLU A 789 27.20 -13.47 40.30
CA GLU A 789 28.35 -13.12 39.46
C GLU A 789 28.04 -13.19 37.97
N LYS A 790 27.41 -14.29 37.53
CA LYS A 790 26.97 -14.46 36.13
C LYS A 790 26.04 -13.32 35.68
N ILE A 791 25.05 -12.99 36.51
CA ILE A 791 24.10 -11.91 36.24
C ILE A 791 24.82 -10.56 36.17
N ASN A 792 25.74 -10.28 37.09
CA ASN A 792 26.50 -9.03 37.09
C ASN A 792 27.33 -8.89 35.80
N THR A 793 28.01 -9.96 35.40
CA THR A 793 28.82 -10.00 34.17
C THR A 793 27.96 -9.72 32.94
N PHE A 794 26.82 -10.42 32.83
CA PHE A 794 25.87 -10.25 31.73
C PHE A 794 25.35 -8.81 31.61
N LEU A 795 25.15 -8.12 32.73
CA LEU A 795 24.66 -6.75 32.78
C LEU A 795 25.78 -5.68 32.74
N GLY A 796 27.04 -6.07 32.54
CA GLY A 796 28.16 -5.14 32.34
C GLY A 796 28.91 -4.74 33.61
N ASN A 797 28.84 -5.57 34.66
CA ASN A 797 29.60 -5.41 35.92
C ASN A 797 29.27 -4.15 36.73
N THR A 798 28.01 -3.74 36.75
CA THR A 798 27.55 -2.53 37.45
C THR A 798 26.82 -2.82 38.78
N LEU A 799 26.57 -4.08 39.13
CA LEU A 799 25.75 -4.48 40.28
C LEU A 799 26.58 -4.91 41.49
N SER A 800 26.02 -4.70 42.69
CA SER A 800 26.57 -5.18 43.95
C SER A 800 26.16 -6.64 44.22
N GLN A 801 27.03 -7.59 43.88
CA GLN A 801 26.80 -9.03 44.08
C GLN A 801 26.45 -9.38 45.54
N GLU A 802 27.18 -8.81 46.51
CA GLU A 802 26.94 -9.05 47.94
C GLU A 802 25.50 -8.70 48.36
N LYS A 803 24.94 -7.59 47.83
CA LYS A 803 23.55 -7.20 48.10
C LYS A 803 22.54 -8.12 47.44
N MET A 804 22.82 -8.57 46.21
CA MET A 804 21.97 -9.52 45.50
C MET A 804 21.84 -10.85 46.28
N VAL A 805 22.96 -11.38 46.76
CA VAL A 805 23.01 -12.66 47.50
C VAL A 805 22.19 -12.61 48.79
N LYS A 806 22.23 -11.50 49.53
CA LYS A 806 21.48 -11.32 50.80
C LYS A 806 19.96 -11.43 50.66
N ILE A 807 19.42 -11.30 49.45
CA ILE A 807 17.97 -11.40 49.20
C ILE A 807 17.46 -12.83 49.13
N VAL A 808 18.33 -13.78 48.76
CA VAL A 808 17.96 -15.18 48.58
C VAL A 808 17.71 -15.81 49.95
N ASP A 809 16.47 -16.25 50.18
CA ASP A 809 16.08 -16.98 51.39
C ASP A 809 15.74 -18.43 51.05
N PRO A 810 16.65 -19.39 51.34
CA PRO A 810 16.44 -20.81 51.11
C PRO A 810 15.12 -21.36 51.66
N ASN A 811 14.59 -20.79 52.74
CA ASN A 811 13.35 -21.24 53.39
C ASN A 811 12.08 -20.92 52.57
N LEU A 812 12.19 -20.06 51.55
CA LEU A 812 11.10 -19.78 50.62
C LEU A 812 11.01 -20.82 49.48
N TYR A 813 11.95 -21.77 49.38
CA TYR A 813 11.89 -22.88 48.43
C TYR A 813 10.95 -24.02 48.90
N ARG A 814 9.66 -23.69 49.08
CA ARG A 814 8.69 -24.56 49.77
C ARG A 814 8.12 -25.70 48.93
N SER A 815 8.32 -25.69 47.60
CA SER A 815 7.71 -26.65 46.65
C SER A 815 8.78 -27.45 45.89
N LYS A 816 9.81 -27.91 46.59
CA LYS A 816 10.81 -28.82 46.02
C LYS A 816 10.22 -30.21 45.85
N ILE A 817 10.25 -30.75 44.64
CA ILE A 817 9.89 -32.15 44.41
C ILE A 817 11.17 -32.95 44.56
N SER A 818 11.29 -33.69 45.66
CA SER A 818 12.30 -34.73 45.75
C SER A 818 11.96 -35.77 44.70
N LEU A 819 12.79 -35.92 43.67
CA LEU A 819 12.79 -37.11 42.82
C LEU A 819 13.02 -38.31 43.73
N LYS A 820 11.94 -38.90 44.27
CA LYS A 820 11.98 -40.30 44.68
C LYS A 820 12.03 -41.07 43.36
N LYS A 821 13.21 -41.66 43.13
CA LYS A 821 13.53 -42.56 42.02
C LYS A 821 12.37 -43.44 41.59
#